data_AF-A0A1F7F7R5-F1
#
_entry.id   AF-A0A1F7F7R5-F1
#
_cell.length_a   1.000
_cell.length_b   1.000
_cell.length_c   1.000
_cell.angle_alpha   90.00
_cell.angle_beta   90.00
_cell.angle_gamma   90.00
#
_symmetry.space_group_name_H-M   'P 1'
#
loop_
_entity.id
_entity.type
_entity.pdbx_description
1 polymer ?
#
loop_
_entity_poly.entity_id
_entity_poly.type
_entity_poly.pdbx_seq_one_letter_code
_entity_poly.pdbx_strand_id
1 'polypeptide(L)'
;MSQSQAQSVSVSKTINSKERITMFDKTMRKLQELAESRVKELNVPAEDQVQRVRVYLARNNHLVTKQLDSIPFQKCLFKHIAPLSELLEVAIDPKLLQVSKEQTREDVLCNRLKLEQYLQQIEFQGKTYYPAGSTGSLKESRMWFATDKVRDIIHSFFKDSESAGTYLGILLSQGWEGEFTCNAVTVYDETTGDGMGYIRKSFANSKGIYAQSQIRILDIDHRSCGKGTVLIINDQLFSQLFGQDKDVAINPTLCKTESKVFENCIVSVRAVAKYRPMKSSFQVLQHLTPEGLDKLIPSIDAHLNDIFENLSDKQKAVDKLKVRLVEEDTALLADTKLSMLLLSNLPVNHPWVSNRLLNLWVKEIHDIALGGNLEFMSGMAAYDPSLPSGQVRFRNGSVFLNAMDSSEYLFSDYDGDLIPFVLDKEAKVAVITRYPIVQGTAILKLKIVGDIPSELPSSPLAVEVLSNHIKKLAHVSSPETRKKRTPLDCLLSVLLSGTTGSGIGGSTLALSAAIAHGKDDLTRELTLYSQEDVLSFKHNVNRQAMVRPWEVLKELESPAWFGVNPQKLSDFQIVDYPGTVSKCWNHVCSRIASAMSSLETTRKPLSEFRGLIPIPKTFSRKQFIRIYETYKKYCSYVTTAIASKDEDALNRVIKATEMIGMGMSETDVALAWHIAHLGNKGIGAFPIHLGINQLIRLLGHPEINVPILKLVTNNPDPQLTLKGFENTYQKNIDICLRKLFAA
;
A
#
# COMPACT_ATOMS: atom_id res chain seq x y z
N MET A 1 -57.84 6.17 -39.84
CA MET A 1 -58.42 5.12 -38.97
C MET A 1 -57.67 3.82 -39.24
N SER A 2 -57.14 3.21 -38.16
CA SER A 2 -56.76 1.80 -37.91
C SER A 2 -56.27 0.90 -39.05
N GLN A 3 -55.33 -0.03 -38.91
CA GLN A 3 -54.37 -0.53 -37.91
C GLN A 3 -53.72 -1.73 -38.65
N SER A 4 -52.44 -2.03 -38.45
CA SER A 4 -52.03 -3.43 -38.24
C SER A 4 -50.65 -3.50 -37.57
N GLN A 5 -50.52 -4.50 -36.73
CA GLN A 5 -49.45 -4.75 -35.77
C GLN A 5 -48.22 -5.39 -36.43
N ALA A 6 -47.03 -5.08 -35.89
CA ALA A 6 -45.88 -5.97 -35.94
C ALA A 6 -45.25 -6.03 -34.54
N GLN A 7 -45.26 -7.21 -33.94
CA GLN A 7 -44.55 -7.52 -32.69
C GLN A 7 -43.04 -7.66 -32.96
N SER A 8 -42.21 -7.03 -32.12
CA SER A 8 -40.80 -7.39 -31.98
C SER A 8 -40.51 -7.72 -30.50
N VAL A 9 -39.96 -8.91 -30.30
CA VAL A 9 -39.51 -9.45 -29.02
C VAL A 9 -38.16 -8.83 -28.68
N SER A 10 -38.03 -8.16 -27.53
CA SER A 10 -36.73 -7.74 -26.98
C SER A 10 -36.37 -8.60 -25.77
N VAL A 11 -35.28 -9.35 -25.91
CA VAL A 11 -34.59 -10.04 -24.83
C VAL A 11 -33.44 -9.14 -24.39
N SER A 12 -33.52 -8.54 -23.21
CA SER A 12 -32.32 -8.25 -22.40
C SER A 12 -32.72 -8.09 -20.94
N LYS A 13 -32.28 -9.03 -20.08
CA LYS A 13 -32.32 -8.83 -18.63
C LYS A 13 -31.20 -7.87 -18.27
N THR A 14 -31.57 -6.71 -17.75
CA THR A 14 -30.67 -5.73 -17.14
C THR A 14 -30.08 -6.33 -15.86
N ILE A 15 -28.76 -6.54 -15.82
CA ILE A 15 -28.06 -6.90 -14.59
C ILE A 15 -27.93 -5.63 -13.74
N ASN A 16 -28.44 -5.69 -12.51
CA ASN A 16 -28.61 -4.56 -11.61
C ASN A 16 -27.27 -4.10 -11.03
N SER A 17 -26.79 -2.92 -11.41
CA SER A 17 -25.56 -2.28 -10.94
C SER A 17 -25.53 -2.01 -9.42
N LYS A 18 -26.68 -2.05 -8.75
CA LYS A 18 -26.81 -1.92 -7.28
C LYS A 18 -26.20 -3.11 -6.50
N GLU A 19 -26.09 -4.30 -7.09
CA GLU A 19 -25.59 -5.47 -6.34
C GLU A 19 -24.05 -5.52 -6.24
N ARG A 20 -23.30 -5.08 -7.27
CA ARG A 20 -21.82 -5.06 -7.22
C ARG A 20 -21.27 -4.03 -6.22
N ILE A 21 -21.90 -2.86 -6.12
CA ILE A 21 -21.50 -1.79 -5.19
C ILE A 21 -21.64 -2.26 -3.73
N THR A 22 -22.67 -3.07 -3.43
CA THR A 22 -22.88 -3.56 -2.06
C THR A 22 -21.88 -4.63 -1.59
N MET A 23 -21.26 -5.41 -2.49
CA MET A 23 -20.29 -6.44 -2.10
C MET A 23 -18.92 -5.87 -1.79
N PHE A 24 -18.47 -4.87 -2.54
CA PHE A 24 -17.22 -4.16 -2.24
C PHE A 24 -17.32 -3.41 -0.91
N ASP A 25 -18.42 -2.68 -0.69
CA ASP A 25 -18.68 -1.98 0.57
C ASP A 25 -18.79 -2.95 1.76
N LYS A 26 -19.40 -4.13 1.57
CA LYS A 26 -19.43 -5.19 2.59
C LYS A 26 -18.04 -5.78 2.87
N THR A 27 -17.20 -5.92 1.84
CA THR A 27 -15.85 -6.46 1.96
C THR A 27 -14.91 -5.48 2.67
N MET A 28 -14.99 -4.19 2.32
CA MET A 28 -14.27 -3.12 2.99
C MET A 28 -14.75 -2.92 4.43
N ARG A 29 -16.05 -3.06 4.71
CA ARG A 29 -16.57 -3.11 6.10
C ARG A 29 -15.96 -4.26 6.89
N LYS A 30 -15.89 -5.45 6.30
CA LYS A 30 -15.30 -6.63 6.95
C LYS A 30 -13.80 -6.53 7.17
N LEU A 31 -13.04 -5.98 6.23
CA LEU A 31 -11.61 -5.74 6.38
C LEU A 31 -11.34 -4.67 7.45
N GLN A 32 -12.19 -3.65 7.51
CA GLN A 32 -12.16 -2.65 8.56
C GLN A 32 -12.49 -3.28 9.93
N GLU A 33 -13.56 -4.06 10.04
CA GLU A 33 -13.94 -4.83 11.24
C GLU A 33 -12.84 -5.82 11.69
N LEU A 34 -12.07 -6.40 10.75
CA LEU A 34 -10.92 -7.28 11.02
C LEU A 34 -9.67 -6.52 11.52
N ALA A 35 -9.38 -5.36 10.95
CA ALA A 35 -8.31 -4.48 11.44
C ALA A 35 -8.65 -3.95 12.85
N GLU A 36 -9.92 -3.65 13.07
CA GLU A 36 -10.51 -3.19 14.33
C GLU A 36 -10.52 -4.29 15.41
N SER A 37 -10.78 -5.56 15.03
CA SER A 37 -10.68 -6.74 15.91
C SER A 37 -9.25 -7.01 16.40
N ARG A 38 -8.23 -6.83 15.57
CA ARG A 38 -6.82 -7.00 15.96
C ARG A 38 -6.33 -5.97 16.97
N VAL A 39 -6.99 -4.81 17.02
CA VAL A 39 -6.70 -3.76 17.98
C VAL A 39 -7.29 -4.08 19.36
N LYS A 40 -8.46 -4.74 19.42
CA LYS A 40 -9.10 -5.19 20.66
C LYS A 40 -8.34 -6.31 21.40
N GLU A 41 -7.52 -7.10 20.71
CA GLU A 41 -6.69 -8.16 21.32
C GLU A 41 -5.44 -7.62 22.04
N LEU A 42 -5.05 -6.38 21.76
CA LEU A 42 -4.07 -5.66 22.53
C LEU A 42 -4.83 -5.07 23.72
N ASN A 43 -4.51 -5.45 24.96
CA ASN A 43 -5.02 -4.76 26.16
C ASN A 43 -4.47 -3.32 26.19
N VAL A 44 -4.99 -2.45 25.32
CA VAL A 44 -4.55 -1.07 25.19
C VAL A 44 -5.04 -0.31 26.43
N PRO A 45 -4.15 0.28 27.24
CA PRO A 45 -4.55 1.09 28.38
C PRO A 45 -5.52 2.17 27.93
N ALA A 46 -6.55 2.46 28.73
CA ALA A 46 -7.62 3.39 28.35
C ALA A 46 -7.06 4.78 28.00
N GLU A 47 -5.99 5.18 28.68
CA GLU A 47 -5.22 6.41 28.49
C GLU A 47 -4.47 6.49 27.15
N ASP A 48 -4.21 5.35 26.49
CA ASP A 48 -3.48 5.21 25.22
C ASP A 48 -4.41 5.01 24.01
N GLN A 49 -5.73 5.00 24.22
CA GLN A 49 -6.74 4.78 23.18
C GLN A 49 -7.12 6.09 22.49
N VAL A 50 -6.80 6.24 21.21
CA VAL A 50 -7.38 7.31 20.38
C VAL A 50 -8.79 6.91 19.95
N GLN A 51 -9.78 7.78 20.16
CA GLN A 51 -11.17 7.55 19.77
C GLN A 51 -11.39 7.86 18.28
N ARG A 52 -12.34 7.19 17.62
CA ARG A 52 -12.57 7.36 16.17
C ARG A 52 -14.03 7.41 15.79
N VAL A 53 -14.38 8.32 14.88
CA VAL A 53 -15.74 8.49 14.35
C VAL A 53 -15.69 8.65 12.82
N ARG A 54 -16.61 8.00 12.11
CA ARG A 54 -16.85 8.22 10.69
C ARG A 54 -18.16 8.99 10.47
N VAL A 55 -18.11 10.00 9.60
CA VAL A 55 -19.24 10.86 9.22
C VAL A 55 -19.65 10.56 7.78
N TYR A 56 -20.94 10.30 7.56
CA TYR A 56 -21.50 10.06 6.22
C TYR A 56 -22.90 10.68 6.08
N LEU A 57 -23.37 10.84 4.83
CA LEU A 57 -24.72 11.31 4.54
C LEU A 57 -25.71 10.15 4.58
N ALA A 58 -26.75 10.28 5.40
CA ALA A 58 -27.87 9.36 5.43
C ALA A 58 -28.89 9.66 4.31
N ARG A 59 -29.79 8.69 4.05
CA ARG A 59 -30.80 8.74 2.98
C ARG A 59 -31.79 9.93 3.04
N ASN A 60 -31.77 10.73 4.11
CA ASN A 60 -32.65 11.89 4.32
C ASN A 60 -31.87 13.22 4.46
N ASN A 61 -30.66 13.32 3.88
CA ASN A 61 -29.81 14.52 3.93
C ASN A 61 -29.32 14.94 5.33
N HIS A 62 -29.38 14.04 6.31
CA HIS A 62 -28.79 14.20 7.63
C HIS A 62 -27.41 13.53 7.68
N LEU A 63 -26.46 14.15 8.36
CA LEU A 63 -25.17 13.53 8.66
C LEU A 63 -25.36 12.54 9.81
N VAL A 64 -24.80 11.34 9.67
CA VAL A 64 -24.78 10.33 10.72
C VAL A 64 -23.34 10.04 11.09
N THR A 65 -23.08 10.00 12.39
CA THR A 65 -21.81 9.58 12.98
C THR A 65 -21.86 8.11 13.32
N LYS A 66 -20.80 7.37 12.98
CA LYS A 66 -20.60 5.99 13.39
C LYS A 66 -19.28 5.88 14.14
N GLN A 67 -19.33 5.39 15.37
CA GLN A 67 -18.14 5.04 16.14
C GLN A 67 -17.36 3.92 15.43
N LEU A 68 -16.05 4.09 15.35
CA LEU A 68 -15.09 3.06 14.97
C LEU A 68 -14.30 2.62 16.19
N ASP A 69 -13.61 1.48 16.09
CA ASP A 69 -12.76 1.02 17.18
C ASP A 69 -11.56 1.98 17.36
N SER A 70 -11.16 2.16 18.61
CA SER A 70 -9.99 2.95 18.98
C SER A 70 -8.70 2.34 18.41
N ILE A 71 -7.63 3.12 18.35
CA ILE A 71 -6.30 2.62 17.94
C ILE A 71 -5.23 2.96 18.98
N PRO A 72 -4.29 2.02 19.28
CA PRO A 72 -3.20 2.26 20.22
C PRO A 72 -2.16 3.20 19.61
N PHE A 73 -1.62 4.07 20.44
CA PHE A 73 -0.60 5.04 20.05
C PHE A 73 0.62 5.05 20.99
N GLN A 74 0.94 3.93 21.65
CA GLN A 74 2.05 3.79 22.59
C GLN A 74 3.41 4.38 22.14
N LYS A 75 3.68 4.43 20.84
CA LYS A 75 4.93 4.95 20.24
C LYS A 75 4.83 6.41 19.76
N CYS A 76 3.78 7.13 20.15
CA CYS A 76 3.49 8.50 19.72
C CYS A 76 4.19 9.53 20.60
N LEU A 77 4.74 10.59 20.02
CA LEU A 77 5.27 11.72 20.80
C LEU A 77 4.19 12.41 21.65
N PHE A 78 2.94 12.38 21.20
CA PHE A 78 1.82 13.03 21.87
C PHE A 78 1.58 12.53 23.30
N LYS A 79 1.94 11.28 23.60
CA LYS A 79 1.79 10.69 24.95
C LYS A 79 2.55 11.46 26.04
N HIS A 80 3.59 12.19 25.64
CA HIS A 80 4.38 13.03 26.55
C HIS A 80 3.73 14.40 26.79
N ILE A 81 2.76 14.78 25.97
CA ILE A 81 2.09 16.09 25.99
C ILE A 81 0.76 16.02 26.74
N ALA A 82 -0.09 15.05 26.39
CA ALA A 82 -1.43 14.90 26.92
C ALA A 82 -1.96 13.46 26.79
N PRO A 83 -3.01 13.08 27.53
CA PRO A 83 -3.63 11.76 27.39
C PRO A 83 -4.17 11.54 25.97
N LEU A 84 -3.82 10.42 25.34
CA LEU A 84 -4.31 10.07 23.99
C LEU A 84 -5.82 9.81 23.97
N SER A 85 -6.38 9.39 25.11
CA SER A 85 -7.83 9.27 25.36
C SER A 85 -8.65 10.57 25.26
N GLU A 86 -7.98 11.71 25.11
CA GLU A 86 -8.59 13.01 24.88
C GLU A 86 -8.47 13.46 23.41
N LEU A 87 -8.09 12.54 22.51
CA LEU A 87 -8.10 12.73 21.06
C LEU A 87 -9.21 11.92 20.39
N LEU A 88 -9.75 12.52 19.34
CA LEU A 88 -10.77 11.95 18.46
C LEU A 88 -10.35 12.14 17.00
N GLU A 89 -10.14 11.05 16.25
CA GLU A 89 -9.98 11.09 14.80
C GLU A 89 -11.36 11.03 14.13
N VAL A 90 -11.67 12.02 13.29
CA VAL A 90 -12.90 12.08 12.51
C VAL A 90 -12.58 11.84 11.05
N ALA A 91 -13.17 10.79 10.48
CA ALA A 91 -13.09 10.49 9.05
C ALA A 91 -14.40 10.88 8.35
N ILE A 92 -14.31 11.64 7.27
CA ILE A 92 -15.46 12.05 6.46
C ILE A 92 -15.50 11.17 5.22
N ASP A 93 -16.69 10.72 4.81
CA ASP A 93 -16.87 10.09 3.50
C ASP A 93 -16.45 11.08 2.40
N PRO A 94 -15.39 10.80 1.61
CA PRO A 94 -14.89 11.71 0.59
C PRO A 94 -15.97 12.11 -0.43
N LYS A 95 -16.98 11.26 -0.66
CA LYS A 95 -18.07 11.55 -1.59
C LYS A 95 -18.85 12.80 -1.22
N LEU A 96 -18.91 13.18 0.07
CA LEU A 96 -19.61 14.39 0.52
C LEU A 96 -18.94 15.69 0.07
N LEU A 97 -17.66 15.58 -0.28
CA LEU A 97 -16.77 16.69 -0.56
C LEU A 97 -16.32 16.71 -2.02
N GLN A 98 -16.85 15.82 -2.86
CA GLN A 98 -16.43 15.63 -4.24
C GLN A 98 -17.61 15.71 -5.21
N VAL A 99 -17.44 16.52 -6.26
CA VAL A 99 -18.38 16.56 -7.38
C VAL A 99 -18.33 15.21 -8.08
N SER A 100 -19.50 14.60 -8.28
CA SER A 100 -19.62 13.29 -8.89
C SER A 100 -20.85 13.23 -9.81
N LYS A 101 -21.11 12.08 -10.44
CA LYS A 101 -22.37 11.87 -11.17
C LYS A 101 -23.61 11.98 -10.27
N GLU A 102 -23.43 11.81 -8.96
CA GLU A 102 -24.50 11.77 -7.96
C GLU A 102 -24.58 13.07 -7.15
N GLN A 103 -23.58 13.96 -7.22
CA GLN A 103 -23.51 15.20 -6.45
C GLN A 103 -23.02 16.38 -7.30
N THR A 104 -23.81 17.45 -7.34
CA THR A 104 -23.49 18.72 -8.01
C THR A 104 -22.50 19.56 -7.18
N ARG A 105 -22.03 20.68 -7.75
CA ARG A 105 -21.19 21.64 -7.00
C ARG A 105 -21.95 22.26 -5.83
N GLU A 106 -23.24 22.54 -6.04
CA GLU A 106 -24.15 23.07 -5.05
C GLU A 106 -24.39 22.07 -3.92
N ASP A 107 -24.54 20.77 -4.25
CA ASP A 107 -24.65 19.71 -3.24
C ASP A 107 -23.39 19.61 -2.38
N VAL A 108 -22.21 19.66 -3.00
CA VAL A 108 -20.92 19.64 -2.29
C VAL A 108 -20.77 20.86 -1.38
N LEU A 109 -21.16 22.06 -1.85
CA LEU A 109 -21.14 23.27 -1.03
C LEU A 109 -22.09 23.16 0.16
N CYS A 110 -23.31 22.67 -0.06
CA CYS A 110 -24.29 22.45 1.00
C CYS A 110 -23.80 21.41 2.02
N ASN A 111 -23.23 20.29 1.55
CA ASN A 111 -22.63 19.26 2.40
C ASN A 111 -21.49 19.82 3.23
N ARG A 112 -20.63 20.66 2.62
CA ARG A 112 -19.54 21.33 3.33
C ARG A 112 -20.05 22.24 4.44
N LEU A 113 -21.04 23.10 4.18
CA LEU A 113 -21.61 23.98 5.20
C LEU A 113 -22.25 23.20 6.35
N LYS A 114 -22.92 22.08 6.04
CA LYS A 114 -23.48 21.17 7.06
C LYS A 114 -22.38 20.50 7.88
N LEU A 115 -21.30 20.04 7.24
CA LEU A 115 -20.15 19.48 7.93
C LEU A 115 -19.49 20.52 8.82
N GLU A 116 -19.32 21.74 8.33
CA GLU A 116 -18.75 22.85 9.10
C GLU A 116 -19.60 23.15 10.33
N GLN A 117 -20.93 23.15 10.23
CA GLN A 117 -21.82 23.31 11.38
C GLN A 117 -21.77 22.11 12.35
N TYR A 118 -21.78 20.89 11.82
CA TYR A 118 -21.84 19.66 12.64
C TYR A 118 -20.51 19.34 13.34
N LEU A 119 -19.40 19.77 12.76
CA LEU A 119 -18.05 19.48 13.25
C LEU A 119 -17.43 20.66 14.02
N GLN A 120 -18.18 21.71 14.37
CA GLN A 120 -17.66 22.75 15.27
C GLN A 120 -17.36 22.19 16.66
N GLN A 121 -18.22 21.27 17.11
CA GLN A 121 -18.10 20.55 18.36
C GLN A 121 -18.73 19.16 18.22
N ILE A 122 -18.10 18.15 18.79
CA ILE A 122 -18.59 16.77 18.74
C ILE A 122 -18.72 16.26 20.16
N GLU A 123 -19.95 15.94 20.55
CA GLU A 123 -20.24 15.22 21.79
C GLU A 123 -20.02 13.73 21.58
N PHE A 124 -19.09 13.14 22.31
CA PHE A 124 -18.77 11.73 22.18
C PHE A 124 -18.31 11.14 23.51
N GLN A 125 -19.00 10.07 23.95
CA GLN A 125 -18.74 9.38 25.23
C GLN A 125 -18.69 10.32 26.45
N GLY A 126 -19.57 11.34 26.48
CA GLY A 126 -19.66 12.29 27.58
C GLY A 126 -18.54 13.33 27.64
N LYS A 127 -17.75 13.47 26.57
CA LYS A 127 -16.77 14.54 26.38
C LYS A 127 -17.10 15.35 25.12
N THR A 128 -16.84 16.65 25.19
CA THR A 128 -16.92 17.55 24.05
C THR A 128 -15.55 17.65 23.37
N TYR A 129 -15.54 17.48 22.05
CA TYR A 129 -14.34 17.53 21.22
C TYR A 129 -14.42 18.65 20.19
N TYR A 130 -13.32 19.36 19.98
CA TYR A 130 -13.20 20.51 19.09
C TYR A 130 -12.09 20.29 18.05
N PRO A 131 -12.15 20.96 16.88
CA PRO A 131 -11.11 20.86 15.85
C PRO A 131 -9.71 21.17 16.41
N ALA A 132 -8.78 20.23 16.23
CA ALA A 132 -7.40 20.35 16.72
C ALA A 132 -6.40 20.49 15.57
N GLY A 133 -6.63 19.84 14.44
CA GLY A 133 -5.76 19.94 13.26
C GLY A 133 -5.85 18.75 12.32
N SER A 134 -4.81 18.50 11.54
CA SER A 134 -4.72 17.30 10.71
C SER A 134 -3.29 16.80 10.46
N THR A 135 -3.18 15.66 9.79
CA THR A 135 -1.92 15.01 9.38
C THR A 135 -1.93 14.79 7.87
N GLY A 136 -0.99 14.01 7.32
CA GLY A 136 -1.05 13.55 5.93
C GLY A 136 -2.36 12.81 5.57
N SER A 137 -3.11 12.35 6.57
CA SER A 137 -4.46 11.79 6.46
C SER A 137 -5.53 12.79 6.00
N LEU A 138 -5.23 14.10 5.94
CA LEU A 138 -6.17 15.10 5.40
C LEU A 138 -6.55 14.77 3.94
N LYS A 139 -5.62 14.19 3.17
CA LYS A 139 -5.87 13.68 1.80
C LYS A 139 -6.89 12.54 1.77
N GLU A 140 -7.10 11.86 2.89
CA GLU A 140 -8.09 10.80 3.07
C GLU A 140 -9.34 11.29 3.80
N SER A 141 -9.56 12.61 3.82
CA SER A 141 -10.68 13.25 4.51
C SER A 141 -10.73 12.96 6.01
N ARG A 142 -9.56 12.83 6.66
CA ARG A 142 -9.47 12.62 8.11
C ARG A 142 -8.91 13.83 8.84
N MET A 143 -9.50 14.15 9.98
CA MET A 143 -9.19 15.30 10.82
C MET A 143 -9.08 14.87 12.28
N TRP A 144 -8.42 15.70 13.08
CA TRP A 144 -8.21 15.45 14.49
C TRP A 144 -8.94 16.47 15.35
N PHE A 145 -9.58 15.95 16.38
CA PHE A 145 -10.34 16.68 17.37
C PHE A 145 -9.81 16.35 18.76
N ALA A 146 -9.95 17.30 19.68
CA ALA A 146 -9.46 17.17 21.05
C ALA A 146 -10.40 17.87 22.04
N THR A 147 -10.37 17.48 23.31
CA THR A 147 -11.00 18.27 24.39
C THR A 147 -10.39 19.67 24.43
N ASP A 148 -11.09 20.66 25.00
CA ASP A 148 -10.60 22.05 25.08
C ASP A 148 -9.17 22.14 25.62
N LYS A 149 -8.89 21.47 26.75
CA LYS A 149 -7.57 21.46 27.38
C LYS A 149 -6.48 20.95 26.43
N VAL A 150 -6.75 19.85 25.72
CA VAL A 150 -5.77 19.23 24.83
C VAL A 150 -5.63 20.00 23.53
N ARG A 151 -6.73 20.56 23.01
CA ARG A 151 -6.73 21.48 21.87
C ARG A 151 -5.85 22.69 22.16
N ASP A 152 -6.01 23.34 23.30
CA ASP A 152 -5.26 24.53 23.66
C ASP A 152 -3.75 24.24 23.76
N ILE A 153 -3.39 23.04 24.27
CA ILE A 153 -2.00 22.58 24.25
C ILE A 153 -1.49 22.42 22.81
N ILE A 154 -2.24 21.76 21.93
CA ILE A 154 -1.86 21.59 20.50
C ILE A 154 -1.68 22.96 19.82
N HIS A 155 -2.64 23.86 20.00
CA HIS A 155 -2.65 25.18 19.36
C HIS A 155 -1.57 26.11 19.93
N SER A 156 -1.02 25.80 21.12
CA SER A 156 0.17 26.50 21.61
C SER A 156 1.44 26.20 20.79
N PHE A 157 1.50 25.05 20.08
CA PHE A 157 2.56 24.75 19.10
C PHE A 157 2.25 25.39 17.74
N PHE A 158 0.98 25.36 17.31
CA PHE A 158 0.56 25.78 15.96
C PHE A 158 -0.51 26.88 16.04
N LYS A 159 -0.09 28.14 15.92
CA LYS A 159 -0.94 29.32 16.15
C LYS A 159 -1.84 29.71 14.98
N ASP A 160 -1.73 29.04 13.84
CA ASP A 160 -2.53 29.28 12.65
C ASP A 160 -3.09 27.97 12.08
N SER A 161 -4.19 28.11 11.34
CA SER A 161 -4.98 26.98 10.84
C SER A 161 -4.20 26.10 9.86
N GLU A 162 -3.39 26.69 8.97
CA GLU A 162 -2.59 25.94 8.01
C GLU A 162 -1.48 25.13 8.70
N SER A 163 -0.84 25.70 9.72
CA SER A 163 0.17 25.03 10.53
C SER A 163 -0.44 23.88 11.33
N ALA A 164 -1.59 24.08 11.99
CA ALA A 164 -2.29 23.03 12.71
C ALA A 164 -2.80 21.92 11.76
N GLY A 165 -3.26 22.29 10.56
CA GLY A 165 -3.68 21.35 9.53
C GLY A 165 -2.54 20.55 8.89
N THR A 166 -1.31 21.08 8.89
CA THR A 166 -0.15 20.45 8.23
C THR A 166 0.75 19.70 9.20
N TYR A 167 1.03 20.29 10.36
CA TYR A 167 2.15 19.91 11.23
C TYR A 167 1.75 19.18 12.51
N LEU A 168 0.46 19.08 12.84
CA LEU A 168 0.00 18.25 13.97
C LEU A 168 0.47 16.79 13.84
N GLY A 169 0.67 16.29 12.60
CA GLY A 169 1.27 14.98 12.34
C GLY A 169 2.69 14.76 12.88
N ILE A 170 3.38 15.82 13.33
CA ILE A 170 4.66 15.71 14.06
C ILE A 170 4.43 15.16 15.45
N LEU A 171 3.47 15.74 16.19
CA LEU A 171 3.12 15.33 17.54
C LEU A 171 2.48 13.93 17.53
N LEU A 172 1.66 13.65 16.51
CA LEU A 172 0.98 12.36 16.36
C LEU A 172 1.86 11.27 15.72
N SER A 173 3.09 11.59 15.31
CA SER A 173 3.97 10.64 14.63
C SER A 173 4.44 9.52 15.56
N GLN A 174 4.52 8.29 15.03
CA GLN A 174 5.01 7.15 15.80
C GLN A 174 6.51 6.91 15.57
N GLY A 175 7.29 6.80 16.65
CA GLY A 175 8.72 6.44 16.60
C GLY A 175 8.94 4.95 16.47
N TRP A 176 8.90 4.41 15.26
CA TRP A 176 9.02 2.96 15.04
C TRP A 176 10.36 2.39 15.51
N GLU A 177 11.42 3.17 15.34
CA GLU A 177 12.81 2.77 15.60
C GLU A 177 13.29 3.20 17.00
N GLY A 178 12.43 3.86 17.78
CA GLY A 178 12.70 4.25 19.18
C GLY A 178 12.58 5.74 19.45
N GLU A 179 12.68 6.08 20.74
CA GLU A 179 12.66 7.44 21.27
C GLU A 179 13.85 7.62 22.23
N PHE A 180 14.44 8.81 22.27
CA PHE A 180 15.46 9.17 23.23
C PHE A 180 15.37 10.64 23.62
N THR A 181 15.89 10.98 24.79
CA THR A 181 16.04 12.37 25.22
C THR A 181 17.38 12.93 24.78
N CYS A 182 17.38 14.21 24.41
CA CYS A 182 18.56 14.97 24.04
C CYS A 182 18.51 16.33 24.73
N ASN A 183 19.60 16.67 25.40
CA ASN A 183 19.76 18.00 25.96
C ASN A 183 20.52 18.85 24.95
N ALA A 184 20.12 20.11 24.78
CA ALA A 184 20.78 21.10 23.95
C ALA A 184 20.91 20.73 22.46
N VAL A 185 19.80 20.88 21.73
CA VAL A 185 19.83 20.90 20.26
C VAL A 185 20.14 22.31 19.80
N THR A 186 21.13 22.48 18.93
CA THR A 186 21.42 23.80 18.34
C THR A 186 20.69 23.98 17.01
N VAL A 187 20.20 25.18 16.75
CA VAL A 187 19.66 25.58 15.45
C VAL A 187 20.70 26.46 14.77
N TYR A 188 21.31 25.98 13.68
CA TYR A 188 22.39 26.68 12.98
C TYR A 188 21.85 27.57 11.84
N ASP A 189 22.67 28.50 11.32
CA ASP A 189 22.21 29.56 10.39
C ASP A 189 22.49 29.26 8.89
N GLU A 190 22.61 27.99 8.50
CA GLU A 190 22.85 27.67 7.07
C GLU A 190 21.55 27.65 6.27
N THR A 191 21.68 28.11 5.02
CA THR A 191 20.59 28.19 4.04
C THR A 191 20.50 26.97 3.12
N THR A 192 21.42 26.01 3.24
CA THR A 192 21.47 24.78 2.43
C THR A 192 21.02 23.56 3.23
N GLY A 193 20.41 22.57 2.55
CA GLY A 193 19.91 21.33 3.17
C GLY A 193 18.60 21.50 3.97
N ASP A 194 17.51 21.90 3.29
CA ASP A 194 16.17 22.03 3.91
C ASP A 194 15.75 20.73 4.61
N GLY A 195 15.36 20.79 5.87
CA GLY A 195 14.90 19.60 6.59
C GLY A 195 16.02 18.62 6.94
N MET A 196 17.29 19.04 6.89
CA MET A 196 18.45 18.24 7.31
C MET A 196 19.10 18.74 8.61
N GLY A 197 19.84 17.85 9.27
CA GLY A 197 20.54 18.13 10.52
C GLY A 197 21.72 17.20 10.80
N TYR A 198 22.49 17.62 11.79
CA TYR A 198 23.62 17.05 12.52
C TYR A 198 23.28 16.08 13.66
N ILE A 199 23.84 14.87 13.76
CA ILE A 199 23.97 14.17 15.05
C ILE A 199 25.42 13.70 15.29
N ARG A 200 25.94 13.99 16.49
CA ARG A 200 27.28 13.57 16.93
C ARG A 200 27.39 12.05 16.94
N LYS A 201 28.46 11.48 16.36
CA LYS A 201 28.62 10.03 16.20
C LYS A 201 28.62 9.25 17.52
N SER A 202 29.37 9.69 18.54
CA SER A 202 29.35 9.02 19.86
C SER A 202 27.95 9.01 20.48
N PHE A 203 27.24 10.15 20.42
CA PHE A 203 25.89 10.26 20.92
C PHE A 203 24.91 9.37 20.13
N ALA A 204 24.94 9.43 18.78
CA ALA A 204 24.13 8.58 17.91
C ALA A 204 24.33 7.09 18.22
N ASN A 205 25.59 6.65 18.33
CA ASN A 205 25.93 5.27 18.69
C ASN A 205 25.37 4.87 20.07
N SER A 206 25.42 5.77 21.06
CA SER A 206 24.86 5.52 22.39
C SER A 206 23.34 5.31 22.38
N LYS A 207 22.65 5.79 21.34
CA LYS A 207 21.20 5.63 21.13
C LYS A 207 20.87 4.54 20.10
N GLY A 208 21.85 3.79 19.61
CA GLY A 208 21.66 2.75 18.60
C GLY A 208 21.39 3.27 17.18
N ILE A 209 21.76 4.51 16.89
CA ILE A 209 21.57 5.14 15.57
C ILE A 209 22.88 5.07 14.79
N TYR A 210 22.89 4.28 13.71
CA TYR A 210 24.10 3.98 12.92
C TYR A 210 24.03 4.43 11.46
N ALA A 211 22.92 5.05 11.05
CA ALA A 211 22.73 5.62 9.72
C ALA A 211 21.90 6.91 9.79
N GLN A 212 21.79 7.60 8.66
CA GLN A 212 20.87 8.73 8.54
C GLN A 212 19.48 8.32 9.00
N SER A 213 18.81 9.19 9.73
CA SER A 213 17.53 8.86 10.34
C SER A 213 16.52 9.98 10.14
N GLN A 214 15.30 9.62 9.78
CA GLN A 214 14.17 10.54 9.79
C GLN A 214 13.66 10.66 11.23
N ILE A 215 13.62 11.88 11.73
CA ILE A 215 13.28 12.16 13.12
C ILE A 215 12.11 13.12 13.26
N ARG A 216 11.52 13.10 14.44
CA ARG A 216 10.68 14.17 14.99
C ARG A 216 11.32 14.62 16.28
N ILE A 217 11.43 15.93 16.48
CA ILE A 217 11.94 16.53 17.71
C ILE A 217 10.79 17.28 18.37
N LEU A 218 10.67 17.13 19.68
CA LEU A 218 9.68 17.82 20.50
C LEU A 218 10.36 18.39 21.74
N ASP A 219 10.24 19.69 21.96
CA ASP A 219 10.47 20.34 23.25
C ASP A 219 9.12 20.83 23.77
N ILE A 220 8.70 20.22 24.89
CA ILE A 220 7.37 20.45 25.46
C ILE A 220 7.31 21.82 26.10
N ASP A 221 8.33 22.21 26.85
CA ASP A 221 8.34 23.43 27.66
C ASP A 221 8.36 24.67 26.76
N HIS A 222 9.14 24.62 25.68
CA HIS A 222 9.27 25.72 24.73
C HIS A 222 8.24 25.72 23.59
N ARG A 223 7.33 24.74 23.59
CA ARG A 223 6.34 24.52 22.53
C ARG A 223 6.98 24.46 21.14
N SER A 224 8.10 23.78 21.05
CA SER A 224 8.89 23.65 19.83
C SER A 224 8.82 22.25 19.27
N CYS A 225 8.63 22.15 17.95
CA CYS A 225 8.71 20.86 17.28
C CYS A 225 9.37 20.96 15.91
N GLY A 226 10.02 19.87 15.52
CA GLY A 226 10.74 19.76 14.27
C GLY A 226 10.52 18.43 13.58
N LYS A 227 10.65 18.45 12.25
CA LYS A 227 10.59 17.29 11.37
C LYS A 227 11.65 17.41 10.29
N GLY A 228 12.41 16.34 10.09
CA GLY A 228 13.41 16.22 9.05
C GLY A 228 14.29 14.99 9.22
N THR A 229 15.54 15.08 8.78
CA THR A 229 16.54 14.03 8.95
C THR A 229 17.76 14.50 9.71
N VAL A 230 18.46 13.55 10.33
CA VAL A 230 19.80 13.78 10.90
C VAL A 230 20.82 12.83 10.28
N LEU A 231 21.96 13.39 9.91
CA LEU A 231 23.15 12.70 9.44
C LEU A 231 24.14 12.51 10.57
N ILE A 232 24.78 11.35 10.62
CA ILE A 232 25.83 11.09 11.59
C ILE A 232 27.13 11.71 11.10
N ILE A 233 27.76 12.54 11.92
CA ILE A 233 29.03 13.18 11.62
C ILE A 233 30.05 12.92 12.75
N ASN A 234 31.34 12.87 12.39
CA ASN A 234 32.41 12.65 13.36
C ASN A 234 32.39 13.71 14.46
N ASP A 235 32.52 13.28 15.71
CA ASP A 235 32.62 14.10 16.92
C ASP A 235 33.56 15.30 16.80
N GLN A 236 34.75 15.13 16.21
CA GLN A 236 35.70 16.23 16.05
C GLN A 236 35.14 17.33 15.14
N LEU A 237 34.57 16.93 14.01
CA LEU A 237 33.97 17.86 13.04
C LEU A 237 32.68 18.47 13.60
N PHE A 238 31.87 17.69 14.31
CA PHE A 238 30.68 18.21 15.00
C PHE A 238 31.07 19.31 15.99
N SER A 239 32.06 19.04 16.85
CA SER A 239 32.53 20.01 17.85
C SER A 239 33.07 21.29 17.22
N GLN A 240 33.74 21.19 16.07
CA GLN A 240 34.25 22.34 15.32
C GLN A 240 33.12 23.21 14.75
N LEU A 241 32.03 22.59 14.28
CA LEU A 241 30.93 23.28 13.62
C LEU A 241 29.86 23.81 14.60
N PHE A 242 29.57 23.06 15.66
CA PHE A 242 28.37 23.26 16.49
C PHE A 242 28.66 23.39 17.99
N GLY A 243 29.91 23.21 18.42
CA GLY A 243 30.31 23.25 19.83
C GLY A 243 30.38 21.87 20.51
N GLN A 244 31.01 21.82 21.68
CA GLN A 244 31.24 20.58 22.44
C GLN A 244 30.06 20.20 23.34
N ASP A 245 29.21 21.15 23.69
CA ASP A 245 28.07 21.01 24.61
C ASP A 245 26.77 20.58 23.90
N LYS A 246 26.83 20.36 22.58
CA LYS A 246 25.70 19.97 21.75
C LYS A 246 25.87 18.54 21.21
N ASP A 247 24.76 17.83 21.10
CA ASP A 247 24.70 16.48 20.55
C ASP A 247 23.97 16.40 19.19
N VAL A 248 23.06 17.35 18.96
CA VAL A 248 22.26 17.46 17.74
C VAL A 248 22.26 18.91 17.25
N ALA A 249 22.36 19.08 15.94
CA ALA A 249 22.25 20.37 15.27
C ALA A 249 21.19 20.27 14.17
N ILE A 250 20.27 21.23 14.05
CA ILE A 250 19.21 21.19 13.04
C ILE A 250 19.14 22.47 12.22
N ASN A 251 18.81 22.34 10.93
CA ASN A 251 18.56 23.48 10.07
C ASN A 251 17.27 24.22 10.52
N PRO A 252 17.15 25.55 10.40
CA PRO A 252 15.96 26.29 10.79
C PRO A 252 14.69 25.86 10.04
N THR A 253 14.84 25.34 8.82
CA THR A 253 13.75 24.79 8.02
C THR A 253 13.12 23.54 8.63
N LEU A 254 13.86 22.81 9.46
CA LEU A 254 13.43 21.62 10.20
C LEU A 254 12.42 21.99 11.31
N CYS A 255 12.49 23.22 11.80
CA CYS A 255 11.59 23.78 12.82
C CYS A 255 10.22 24.10 12.20
N LYS A 256 9.15 23.51 12.72
CA LYS A 256 7.78 23.69 12.20
C LYS A 256 6.88 24.51 13.15
N THR A 257 7.48 25.12 14.16
CA THR A 257 6.87 26.01 15.16
C THR A 257 7.51 27.39 15.11
N GLU A 258 6.84 28.41 15.66
CA GLU A 258 7.42 29.76 15.78
C GLU A 258 8.62 29.78 16.74
N SER A 259 8.50 29.08 17.87
CA SER A 259 9.62 28.90 18.80
C SER A 259 10.67 27.97 18.18
N LYS A 260 11.92 28.43 18.18
CA LYS A 260 13.10 27.69 17.70
C LYS A 260 14.03 27.25 18.84
N VAL A 261 13.50 27.18 20.06
CA VAL A 261 14.24 26.79 21.25
C VAL A 261 14.08 25.30 21.48
N PHE A 262 15.20 24.59 21.62
CA PHE A 262 15.23 23.13 21.78
C PHE A 262 16.25 22.76 22.87
N GLU A 263 15.83 22.83 24.12
CA GLU A 263 16.68 22.60 25.29
C GLU A 263 16.53 21.18 25.82
N ASN A 264 15.30 20.77 26.15
CA ASN A 264 14.99 19.45 26.71
C ASN A 264 14.11 18.69 25.73
N CYS A 265 14.76 18.00 24.80
CA CYS A 265 14.08 17.43 23.64
C CYS A 265 13.81 15.94 23.80
N ILE A 266 12.63 15.53 23.36
CA ILE A 266 12.32 14.16 23.03
C ILE A 266 12.48 14.00 21.52
N VAL A 267 13.37 13.10 21.12
CA VAL A 267 13.62 12.77 19.73
C VAL A 267 13.04 11.39 19.44
N SER A 268 12.11 11.34 18.49
CA SER A 268 11.50 10.10 18.00
C SER A 268 12.11 9.74 16.65
N VAL A 269 12.67 8.54 16.53
CA VAL A 269 13.20 8.01 15.28
C VAL A 269 12.09 7.31 14.51
N ARG A 270 11.66 7.92 13.41
CA ARG A 270 10.56 7.43 12.58
C ARG A 270 11.01 6.30 11.66
N ALA A 271 12.19 6.44 11.07
CA ALA A 271 12.78 5.49 10.15
C ALA A 271 14.29 5.70 10.08
N VAL A 272 15.04 4.61 9.94
CA VAL A 272 16.47 4.63 9.61
C VAL A 272 16.63 4.44 8.10
N ALA A 273 17.63 5.10 7.51
CA ALA A 273 17.97 4.99 6.11
C ALA A 273 18.30 3.53 5.75
N LYS A 274 17.62 3.03 4.72
CA LYS A 274 17.80 1.69 4.14
C LYS A 274 17.52 1.79 2.66
N TYR A 275 18.24 1.03 1.85
CA TYR A 275 17.91 0.90 0.44
C TYR A 275 16.65 0.07 0.26
N ARG A 276 15.74 0.51 -0.60
CA ARG A 276 14.46 -0.16 -0.84
C ARG A 276 14.24 -0.37 -2.33
N PRO A 277 13.85 -1.59 -2.76
CA PRO A 277 13.45 -1.81 -4.14
C PRO A 277 12.16 -1.04 -4.44
N MET A 278 12.07 -0.52 -5.66
CA MET A 278 10.90 0.17 -6.20
C MET A 278 10.67 -0.29 -7.64
N LYS A 279 9.41 -0.28 -8.10
CA LYS A 279 9.04 -0.55 -9.49
C LYS A 279 8.66 0.75 -10.19
N SER A 280 8.94 0.88 -11.49
CA SER A 280 8.42 1.98 -12.30
C SER A 280 6.90 2.04 -12.28
N SER A 281 6.38 3.24 -12.48
CA SER A 281 4.97 3.49 -12.77
C SER A 281 4.79 4.04 -14.19
N PHE A 282 3.54 4.21 -14.61
CA PHE A 282 3.20 4.89 -15.87
C PHE A 282 3.85 6.26 -16.03
N GLN A 283 4.19 6.91 -14.92
CA GLN A 283 4.84 8.21 -14.93
C GLN A 283 6.26 8.15 -15.52
N VAL A 284 7.00 7.04 -15.36
CA VAL A 284 8.30 6.87 -16.06
C VAL A 284 8.03 6.65 -17.55
N LEU A 285 7.13 5.71 -17.83
CA LEU A 285 6.88 5.23 -19.17
C LEU A 285 6.31 6.31 -20.10
N GLN A 286 5.42 7.18 -19.61
CA GLN A 286 4.78 8.22 -20.42
C GLN A 286 5.75 9.27 -20.99
N HIS A 287 6.99 9.37 -20.48
CA HIS A 287 8.01 10.25 -21.05
C HIS A 287 9.16 9.50 -21.71
N LEU A 288 9.14 8.18 -21.74
CA LEU A 288 10.06 7.46 -22.61
C LEU A 288 9.79 7.86 -24.06
N THR A 289 10.85 7.98 -24.85
CA THR A 289 10.70 8.05 -26.31
C THR A 289 10.29 6.68 -26.85
N PRO A 290 9.69 6.60 -28.05
CA PRO A 290 9.41 5.31 -28.69
C PRO A 290 10.65 4.41 -28.78
N GLU A 291 11.82 4.97 -29.09
CA GLU A 291 13.09 4.23 -29.17
C GLU A 291 13.52 3.70 -27.79
N GLY A 292 13.24 4.46 -26.72
CA GLY A 292 13.46 4.01 -25.35
C GLY A 292 12.58 2.82 -24.99
N LEU A 293 11.32 2.83 -25.39
CA LEU A 293 10.43 1.68 -25.22
C LEU A 293 10.92 0.47 -26.03
N ASP A 294 11.36 0.67 -27.28
CA ASP A 294 11.88 -0.42 -28.13
C ASP A 294 13.10 -1.11 -27.48
N LYS A 295 13.95 -0.36 -26.77
CA LYS A 295 15.06 -0.92 -25.98
C LYS A 295 14.59 -1.72 -24.76
N LEU A 296 13.44 -1.37 -24.17
CA LEU A 296 12.87 -2.09 -23.03
C LEU A 296 12.09 -3.34 -23.45
N ILE A 297 11.52 -3.37 -24.65
CA ILE A 297 10.70 -4.48 -25.14
C ILE A 297 11.36 -5.86 -24.92
N PRO A 298 12.65 -6.08 -25.23
CA PRO A 298 13.29 -7.38 -24.97
C PRO A 298 13.30 -7.78 -23.49
N SER A 299 13.49 -6.82 -22.57
CA SER A 299 13.47 -7.06 -21.12
C SER A 299 12.04 -7.32 -20.62
N ILE A 300 11.07 -6.56 -21.14
CA ILE A 300 9.64 -6.78 -20.90
C ILE A 300 9.24 -8.18 -21.35
N ASP A 301 9.64 -8.57 -22.56
CA ASP A 301 9.37 -9.87 -23.15
C ASP A 301 10.00 -11.01 -22.36
N ALA A 302 11.23 -10.84 -21.88
CA ALA A 302 11.89 -11.82 -21.02
C ALA A 302 11.13 -12.03 -19.70
N HIS A 303 10.63 -10.96 -19.06
CA HIS A 303 9.85 -11.08 -17.84
C HIS A 303 8.46 -11.70 -18.10
N LEU A 304 7.79 -11.29 -19.18
CA LEU A 304 6.53 -11.92 -19.59
C LEU A 304 6.73 -13.41 -19.90
N ASN A 305 7.85 -13.79 -20.53
CA ASN A 305 8.20 -15.19 -20.74
C ASN A 305 8.37 -15.94 -19.41
N ASP A 306 9.10 -15.41 -18.44
CA ASP A 306 9.22 -16.03 -17.10
C ASP A 306 7.83 -16.29 -16.48
N ILE A 307 6.95 -15.29 -16.53
CA ILE A 307 5.58 -15.41 -16.04
C ILE A 307 4.79 -16.50 -16.79
N PHE A 308 4.86 -16.53 -18.12
CA PHE A 308 4.14 -17.53 -18.92
C PHE A 308 4.74 -18.93 -18.82
N GLU A 309 6.05 -19.05 -18.60
CA GLU A 309 6.71 -20.31 -18.27
C GLU A 309 6.23 -20.85 -16.92
N ASN A 310 6.03 -19.99 -15.91
CA ASN A 310 5.40 -20.38 -14.64
C ASN A 310 3.95 -20.88 -14.80
N LEU A 311 3.30 -20.66 -15.94
CA LEU A 311 1.97 -21.20 -16.24
C LEU A 311 2.01 -22.57 -16.93
N SER A 312 3.14 -22.93 -17.53
CA SER A 312 3.31 -24.13 -18.37
C SER A 312 4.30 -25.15 -17.79
N ASP A 313 5.18 -24.72 -16.87
CA ASP A 313 6.14 -25.55 -16.16
C ASP A 313 5.78 -25.64 -14.67
N LYS A 314 5.52 -26.88 -14.22
CA LYS A 314 5.16 -27.20 -12.83
C LYS A 314 6.27 -26.89 -11.84
N GLN A 315 7.51 -27.20 -12.17
CA GLN A 315 8.64 -27.03 -11.26
C GLN A 315 8.94 -25.55 -11.08
N LYS A 316 8.96 -24.79 -12.18
CA LYS A 316 9.13 -23.32 -12.13
C LYS A 316 8.01 -22.63 -11.34
N ALA A 317 6.75 -23.04 -11.55
CA ALA A 317 5.61 -22.53 -10.79
C ALA A 317 5.78 -22.74 -9.28
N VAL A 318 6.20 -23.95 -8.88
CA VAL A 318 6.46 -24.30 -7.47
C VAL A 318 7.59 -23.45 -6.90
N ASP A 319 8.71 -23.34 -7.61
CA ASP A 319 9.88 -22.62 -7.12
C ASP A 319 9.62 -21.12 -7.00
N LYS A 320 8.89 -20.53 -7.95
CA LYS A 320 8.46 -19.13 -7.85
C LYS A 320 7.49 -18.90 -6.69
N LEU A 321 6.55 -19.81 -6.44
CA LEU A 321 5.65 -19.70 -5.28
C LEU A 321 6.41 -19.84 -3.95
N LYS A 322 7.46 -20.68 -3.88
CA LYS A 322 8.32 -20.77 -2.69
C LYS A 322 9.01 -19.42 -2.40
N VAL A 323 9.55 -18.77 -3.43
CA VAL A 323 10.18 -17.44 -3.29
C VAL A 323 9.16 -16.42 -2.79
N ARG A 324 7.97 -16.35 -3.40
CA ARG A 324 6.88 -15.45 -2.96
C ARG A 324 6.43 -15.68 -1.53
N LEU A 325 6.39 -16.94 -1.07
CA LEU A 325 6.05 -17.29 0.32
C LEU A 325 7.04 -16.73 1.35
N VAL A 326 8.30 -16.55 0.95
CA VAL A 326 9.36 -15.98 1.81
C VAL A 326 9.33 -14.45 1.78
N GLU A 327 8.97 -13.86 0.64
CA GLU A 327 9.08 -12.41 0.41
C GLU A 327 7.78 -11.62 0.70
N GLU A 328 6.61 -12.25 0.65
CA GLU A 328 5.30 -11.58 0.77
C GLU A 328 4.46 -12.06 1.98
N ASP A 329 4.53 -11.33 3.10
CA ASP A 329 3.79 -11.60 4.35
C ASP A 329 2.26 -11.77 4.16
N THR A 330 1.67 -11.11 3.16
CA THR A 330 0.22 -11.08 2.93
C THR A 330 -0.32 -12.21 2.03
N ALA A 331 0.55 -12.96 1.34
CA ALA A 331 0.16 -13.95 0.34
C ALA A 331 0.15 -15.41 0.85
N LEU A 332 0.64 -15.62 2.08
CA LEU A 332 0.99 -16.93 2.65
C LEU A 332 -0.05 -18.04 2.44
N LEU A 333 -1.34 -17.75 2.66
CA LEU A 333 -2.39 -18.78 2.64
C LEU A 333 -2.83 -19.18 1.22
N ALA A 334 -2.84 -18.24 0.28
CA ALA A 334 -3.26 -18.52 -1.09
C ALA A 334 -2.15 -19.28 -1.84
N ASP A 335 -0.90 -18.85 -1.64
CA ASP A 335 0.27 -19.40 -2.31
C ASP A 335 0.63 -20.78 -1.74
N THR A 336 0.47 -21.00 -0.43
CA THR A 336 0.67 -22.34 0.18
C THR A 336 -0.30 -23.38 -0.38
N LYS A 337 -1.59 -23.04 -0.55
CA LYS A 337 -2.59 -23.96 -1.12
C LYS A 337 -2.26 -24.33 -2.57
N LEU A 338 -1.76 -23.36 -3.34
CA LEU A 338 -1.38 -23.59 -4.73
C LEU A 338 -0.09 -24.42 -4.84
N SER A 339 0.92 -24.13 -4.00
CA SER A 339 2.16 -24.91 -3.92
C SER A 339 1.90 -26.36 -3.52
N MET A 340 1.03 -26.60 -2.53
CA MET A 340 0.68 -27.96 -2.10
C MET A 340 0.05 -28.79 -3.23
N LEU A 341 -0.82 -28.18 -4.04
CA LEU A 341 -1.51 -28.86 -5.13
C LEU A 341 -0.55 -29.19 -6.28
N LEU A 342 0.36 -28.27 -6.61
CA LEU A 342 1.43 -28.55 -7.55
C LEU A 342 2.34 -29.66 -7.02
N LEU A 343 2.79 -29.59 -5.76
CA LEU A 343 3.62 -30.63 -5.14
C LEU A 343 2.91 -31.99 -5.05
N SER A 344 1.57 -32.02 -5.01
CA SER A 344 0.77 -33.26 -5.03
C SER A 344 0.53 -33.85 -6.43
N ASN A 345 1.41 -33.57 -7.40
CA ASN A 345 1.33 -34.03 -8.79
C ASN A 345 0.11 -33.58 -9.61
N LEU A 346 -0.65 -32.56 -9.18
CA LEU A 346 -1.54 -31.89 -10.13
C LEU A 346 -0.71 -31.15 -11.18
N PRO A 347 -0.98 -31.38 -12.47
CA PRO A 347 -0.27 -30.68 -13.52
C PRO A 347 -0.76 -29.23 -13.61
N VAL A 348 0.12 -28.34 -14.05
CA VAL A 348 -0.16 -26.90 -14.23
C VAL A 348 -1.30 -26.62 -15.21
N ASN A 349 -1.53 -27.53 -16.16
CA ASN A 349 -2.63 -27.45 -17.11
C ASN A 349 -3.99 -27.86 -16.52
N HIS A 350 -4.08 -28.23 -15.24
CA HIS A 350 -5.34 -28.43 -14.56
C HIS A 350 -6.12 -27.10 -14.50
N PRO A 351 -7.39 -27.02 -14.95
CA PRO A 351 -8.12 -25.76 -15.11
C PRO A 351 -8.18 -24.88 -13.85
N TRP A 352 -8.32 -25.48 -12.66
CA TRP A 352 -8.30 -24.72 -11.40
C TRP A 352 -6.91 -24.17 -11.06
N VAL A 353 -5.85 -24.97 -11.28
CA VAL A 353 -4.46 -24.58 -10.97
C VAL A 353 -4.02 -23.49 -11.92
N SER A 354 -4.26 -23.69 -13.23
CA SER A 354 -4.03 -22.70 -14.27
C SER A 354 -4.77 -21.39 -13.97
N ASN A 355 -6.06 -21.42 -13.61
CA ASN A 355 -6.80 -20.20 -13.27
C ASN A 355 -6.28 -19.49 -12.01
N ARG A 356 -5.76 -20.24 -11.02
CA ARG A 356 -5.18 -19.65 -9.81
C ARG A 356 -3.82 -19.02 -10.09
N LEU A 357 -2.94 -19.71 -10.82
CA LEU A 357 -1.68 -19.16 -11.28
C LEU A 357 -1.92 -17.90 -12.12
N LEU A 358 -2.85 -17.93 -13.06
CA LEU A 358 -3.22 -16.77 -13.87
C LEU A 358 -3.61 -15.56 -13.01
N ASN A 359 -4.46 -15.74 -12.00
CA ASN A 359 -4.90 -14.65 -11.14
C ASN A 359 -3.78 -14.06 -10.27
N LEU A 360 -2.74 -14.84 -9.94
CA LEU A 360 -1.58 -14.32 -9.19
C LEU A 360 -0.78 -13.33 -10.03
N TRP A 361 -0.63 -13.61 -11.32
CA TRP A 361 0.22 -12.83 -12.22
C TRP A 361 -0.47 -11.61 -12.84
N VAL A 362 -1.80 -11.49 -12.70
CA VAL A 362 -2.56 -10.33 -13.24
C VAL A 362 -1.97 -9.01 -12.75
N LYS A 363 -1.66 -8.91 -11.46
CA LYS A 363 -1.11 -7.67 -10.89
C LYS A 363 0.29 -7.38 -11.44
N GLU A 364 1.15 -8.39 -11.55
CA GLU A 364 2.51 -8.20 -12.06
C GLU A 364 2.53 -7.83 -13.55
N ILE A 365 1.70 -8.50 -14.36
CA ILE A 365 1.51 -8.14 -15.77
C ILE A 365 0.95 -6.72 -15.93
N HIS A 366 0.03 -6.32 -15.05
CA HIS A 366 -0.48 -4.95 -15.02
C HIS A 366 0.61 -3.93 -14.69
N ASP A 367 1.44 -4.22 -13.69
CA ASP A 367 2.57 -3.37 -13.31
C ASP A 367 3.59 -3.27 -14.46
N ILE A 368 3.84 -4.36 -15.20
CA ILE A 368 4.68 -4.35 -16.41
C ILE A 368 4.05 -3.49 -17.52
N ALA A 369 2.75 -3.64 -17.77
CA ALA A 369 2.03 -2.90 -18.80
C ALA A 369 2.03 -1.38 -18.56
N LEU A 370 1.99 -0.96 -17.29
CA LEU A 370 2.04 0.44 -16.91
C LEU A 370 3.46 0.97 -16.71
N GLY A 371 4.38 0.17 -16.18
CA GLY A 371 5.71 0.64 -15.77
C GLY A 371 6.84 0.33 -16.76
N GLY A 372 6.67 -0.59 -17.70
CA GLY A 372 7.75 -1.04 -18.59
C GLY A 372 8.85 -1.86 -17.88
N ASN A 373 8.54 -2.46 -16.72
CA ASN A 373 9.42 -3.35 -15.98
C ASN A 373 10.81 -2.78 -15.58
N LEU A 374 10.88 -1.47 -15.31
CA LEU A 374 12.09 -0.87 -14.78
C LEU A 374 12.13 -1.02 -13.26
N GLU A 375 13.18 -1.67 -12.76
CA GLU A 375 13.46 -1.79 -11.34
C GLU A 375 14.38 -0.66 -10.88
N PHE A 376 14.03 -0.06 -9.75
CA PHE A 376 14.77 1.00 -9.10
C PHE A 376 15.16 0.56 -7.70
N MET A 377 16.22 1.16 -7.20
CA MET A 377 16.44 1.27 -5.77
C MET A 377 16.03 2.66 -5.32
N SER A 378 15.73 2.82 -4.04
CA SER A 378 15.64 4.13 -3.43
C SER A 378 16.44 4.18 -2.16
N GLY A 379 16.93 5.37 -1.83
CA GLY A 379 17.62 5.64 -0.58
C GLY A 379 17.25 7.02 -0.06
N MET A 380 17.57 7.28 1.20
CA MET A 380 17.30 8.58 1.81
C MET A 380 18.25 9.62 1.22
N ALA A 381 17.71 10.71 0.66
CA ALA A 381 18.53 11.78 0.13
C ALA A 381 19.37 12.43 1.25
N ALA A 382 20.62 12.74 0.94
CA ALA A 382 21.54 13.43 1.82
C ALA A 382 22.36 14.46 1.04
N TYR A 383 22.50 15.65 1.61
CA TYR A 383 23.46 16.64 1.15
C TYR A 383 24.86 16.34 1.71
N ASP A 384 25.86 16.38 0.83
CA ASP A 384 27.28 16.35 1.21
C ASP A 384 28.02 17.50 0.48
N PRO A 385 28.35 18.61 1.17
CA PRO A 385 29.07 19.73 0.55
C PRO A 385 30.47 19.35 0.04
N SER A 386 31.05 18.24 0.51
CA SER A 386 32.37 17.78 0.06
C SER A 386 32.34 17.11 -1.32
N LEU A 387 31.15 16.71 -1.81
CA LEU A 387 31.01 16.14 -3.13
C LEU A 387 31.00 17.25 -4.19
N PRO A 388 31.84 17.20 -5.23
CA PRO A 388 31.71 18.07 -6.40
C PRO A 388 30.37 17.87 -7.13
N SER A 389 29.93 18.90 -7.86
CA SER A 389 28.78 18.77 -8.76
C SER A 389 29.02 17.68 -9.83
N GLY A 390 27.97 16.94 -10.15
CA GLY A 390 27.98 15.79 -11.06
C GLY A 390 28.36 14.47 -10.39
N GLN A 391 28.45 14.41 -9.06
CA GLN A 391 28.88 13.22 -8.32
C GLN A 391 27.84 12.74 -7.29
N VAL A 392 27.85 11.44 -7.05
CA VAL A 392 27.01 10.78 -6.04
C VAL A 392 27.81 9.75 -5.25
N ARG A 393 27.47 9.59 -3.96
CA ARG A 393 27.97 8.51 -3.12
C ARG A 393 26.82 7.76 -2.45
N PHE A 394 26.96 6.44 -2.34
CA PHE A 394 25.98 5.57 -1.67
C PHE A 394 26.60 5.02 -0.39
N ARG A 395 25.95 5.22 0.76
CA ARG A 395 26.39 4.63 2.03
C ARG A 395 25.23 4.46 3.02
N ASN A 396 25.15 3.30 3.67
CA ASN A 396 24.20 3.01 4.76
C ASN A 396 22.75 3.40 4.47
N GLY A 397 22.25 3.11 3.26
CA GLY A 397 20.88 3.44 2.85
C GLY A 397 20.67 4.89 2.42
N SER A 398 21.70 5.73 2.48
CA SER A 398 21.68 7.13 2.05
C SER A 398 22.27 7.30 0.65
N VAL A 399 21.83 8.37 -0.02
CA VAL A 399 22.30 8.80 -1.35
C VAL A 399 22.79 10.24 -1.21
N PHE A 400 24.11 10.42 -1.22
CA PHE A 400 24.78 11.69 -0.97
C PHE A 400 25.02 12.45 -2.27
N LEU A 401 24.64 13.72 -2.31
CA LEU A 401 24.66 14.60 -3.47
C LEU A 401 25.11 16.02 -3.11
N ASN A 402 25.58 16.78 -4.10
CA ASN A 402 25.78 18.21 -3.97
C ASN A 402 24.43 18.98 -4.07
N ALA A 403 24.35 20.13 -3.40
CA ALA A 403 23.18 21.01 -3.44
C ALA A 403 22.94 21.59 -4.84
N MET A 404 23.99 21.86 -5.62
CA MET A 404 23.88 22.35 -6.99
C MET A 404 23.27 21.31 -7.94
N ASP A 405 23.60 20.04 -7.75
CA ASP A 405 23.01 18.96 -8.54
C ASP A 405 21.52 18.77 -8.23
N SER A 406 21.08 19.24 -7.06
CA SER A 406 19.72 19.11 -6.58
C SER A 406 18.94 20.44 -6.58
N SER A 407 19.56 21.58 -6.87
CA SER A 407 18.91 22.89 -6.77
C SER A 407 17.74 23.06 -7.73
N GLU A 408 17.77 22.36 -8.87
CA GLU A 408 16.68 22.32 -9.86
C GLU A 408 15.68 21.17 -9.61
N TYR A 409 15.94 20.30 -8.63
CA TYR A 409 15.14 19.09 -8.31
C TYR A 409 14.08 19.37 -7.25
N LEU A 410 14.05 20.59 -6.71
CA LEU A 410 13.45 20.84 -5.41
C LEU A 410 12.38 21.92 -5.46
N PHE A 411 11.13 21.46 -5.43
CA PHE A 411 10.27 21.94 -4.35
C PHE A 411 11.06 21.72 -3.06
N SER A 412 11.48 22.82 -2.45
CA SER A 412 12.43 23.06 -1.37
C SER A 412 12.71 21.97 -0.32
N ASP A 413 11.91 20.93 -0.14
CA ASP A 413 12.03 19.98 0.96
C ASP A 413 13.12 18.91 0.68
N TYR A 414 14.29 18.93 1.35
CA TYR A 414 15.28 17.82 1.38
C TYR A 414 14.98 16.83 2.54
N ASP A 415 13.69 16.65 2.83
CA ASP A 415 13.16 16.13 4.09
C ASP A 415 13.29 14.59 4.23
N GLY A 416 14.47 14.02 3.97
CA GLY A 416 14.68 12.56 4.01
C GLY A 416 13.82 11.79 3.03
N ASP A 417 13.47 12.44 1.92
CA ASP A 417 12.72 11.81 0.84
C ASP A 417 13.51 10.62 0.31
N LEU A 418 12.78 9.57 -0.01
CA LEU A 418 13.32 8.45 -0.77
C LEU A 418 13.54 8.93 -2.21
N ILE A 419 14.79 8.92 -2.66
CA ILE A 419 15.13 9.23 -4.04
C ILE A 419 15.38 7.94 -4.82
N PRO A 420 14.57 7.65 -5.85
CA PRO A 420 14.81 6.53 -6.75
C PRO A 420 16.11 6.69 -7.56
N PHE A 421 16.82 5.60 -7.76
CA PHE A 421 18.02 5.54 -8.59
C PHE A 421 18.18 4.17 -9.26
N VAL A 422 18.91 4.18 -10.37
CA VAL A 422 19.48 3.00 -11.01
C VAL A 422 20.97 3.21 -11.22
N LEU A 423 21.73 2.13 -11.32
CA LEU A 423 23.18 2.21 -11.40
C LEU A 423 23.75 1.24 -12.42
N ASP A 424 24.89 1.65 -12.96
CA ASP A 424 25.79 0.83 -13.75
C ASP A 424 27.10 0.75 -12.96
N LYS A 425 27.35 -0.44 -12.38
CA LYS A 425 28.54 -0.68 -11.56
C LYS A 425 29.83 -0.59 -12.37
N GLU A 426 29.79 -1.04 -13.63
CA GLU A 426 30.96 -1.09 -14.51
C GLU A 426 31.31 0.32 -15.00
N ALA A 427 30.31 1.06 -15.47
CA ALA A 427 30.50 2.44 -15.90
C ALA A 427 30.70 3.42 -14.72
N LYS A 428 30.46 2.99 -13.47
CA LYS A 428 30.46 3.85 -12.27
C LYS A 428 29.54 5.07 -12.44
N VAL A 429 28.34 4.84 -12.96
CA VAL A 429 27.33 5.87 -13.19
C VAL A 429 26.04 5.50 -12.47
N ALA A 430 25.37 6.49 -11.89
CA ALA A 430 24.00 6.35 -11.43
C ALA A 430 23.10 7.36 -12.15
N VAL A 431 21.85 6.95 -12.37
CA VAL A 431 20.78 7.86 -12.75
C VAL A 431 19.86 8.00 -11.55
N ILE A 432 19.73 9.21 -11.03
CA ILE A 432 18.83 9.56 -9.93
C ILE A 432 17.60 10.24 -10.51
N THR A 433 16.43 9.89 -10.00
CA THR A 433 15.16 10.49 -10.41
C THR A 433 14.40 10.96 -9.18
N ARG A 434 13.64 12.06 -9.26
CA ARG A 434 12.79 12.52 -8.15
C ARG A 434 11.38 12.83 -8.65
N TYR A 435 10.38 12.07 -8.18
CA TYR A 435 9.04 11.97 -8.75
C TYR A 435 9.14 11.69 -10.25
N PRO A 436 8.68 10.56 -10.78
CA PRO A 436 8.77 10.38 -12.21
C PRO A 436 7.90 11.47 -12.88
N ILE A 437 8.58 12.50 -13.35
CA ILE A 437 8.29 13.22 -14.57
C ILE A 437 7.01 14.09 -14.56
N VAL A 438 6.98 15.10 -13.69
CA VAL A 438 6.24 16.34 -13.98
C VAL A 438 7.16 17.38 -14.65
N GLN A 439 8.48 17.24 -14.50
CA GLN A 439 9.50 18.08 -15.15
C GLN A 439 10.68 17.20 -15.59
N GLY A 440 11.07 17.25 -16.86
CA GLY A 440 12.17 16.44 -17.40
C GLY A 440 13.56 16.82 -16.86
N THR A 441 13.64 17.89 -16.05
CA THR A 441 14.83 18.31 -15.29
C THR A 441 15.13 17.43 -14.09
N ALA A 442 14.22 16.51 -13.71
CA ALA A 442 14.33 15.68 -12.52
C ALA A 442 15.06 14.33 -12.73
N ILE A 443 15.82 14.16 -13.82
CA ILE A 443 16.63 12.96 -14.09
C ILE A 443 18.11 13.36 -14.20
N LEU A 444 18.91 12.76 -13.33
CA LEU A 444 20.25 13.23 -13.01
C LEU A 444 21.25 12.10 -13.24
N LYS A 445 22.04 12.21 -14.30
CA LYS A 445 23.13 11.26 -14.56
C LYS A 445 24.38 11.73 -13.82
N LEU A 446 24.81 10.95 -12.83
CA LEU A 446 25.89 11.30 -11.92
C LEU A 446 26.98 10.24 -11.91
N LYS A 447 28.22 10.69 -11.71
CA LYS A 447 29.36 9.80 -11.52
C LYS A 447 29.37 9.28 -10.08
N ILE A 448 29.45 7.96 -9.94
CA ILE A 448 29.57 7.33 -8.62
C ILE A 448 31.00 7.49 -8.10
N VAL A 449 31.13 7.98 -6.88
CA VAL A 449 32.41 8.06 -6.17
C VAL A 449 32.43 7.20 -4.92
N GLY A 450 33.58 6.56 -4.68
CA GLY A 450 33.75 5.57 -3.62
C GLY A 450 33.23 4.18 -3.99
N ASP A 451 33.06 3.37 -2.97
CA ASP A 451 32.59 1.99 -3.10
C ASP A 451 31.08 1.96 -3.35
N ILE A 452 30.65 1.01 -4.19
CA ILE A 452 29.23 0.72 -4.40
C ILE A 452 28.87 -0.43 -3.45
N PRO A 453 27.89 -0.25 -2.55
CA PRO A 453 27.41 -1.34 -1.71
C PRO A 453 27.06 -2.58 -2.55
N SER A 454 27.54 -3.75 -2.12
CA SER A 454 27.47 -5.00 -2.88
C SER A 454 26.02 -5.40 -3.21
N GLU A 455 25.11 -5.13 -2.28
CA GLU A 455 23.69 -5.47 -2.31
C GLU A 455 22.88 -4.66 -3.34
N LEU A 456 23.42 -3.56 -3.86
CA LEU A 456 22.71 -2.76 -4.84
C LEU A 456 22.74 -3.43 -6.23
N PRO A 457 21.60 -3.68 -6.89
CA PRO A 457 21.57 -4.28 -8.23
C PRO A 457 22.10 -3.31 -9.29
N SER A 458 22.78 -3.86 -10.31
CA SER A 458 23.24 -3.10 -11.48
C SER A 458 22.27 -3.29 -12.64
N SER A 459 21.88 -2.22 -13.31
CA SER A 459 21.03 -2.26 -14.51
C SER A 459 21.54 -1.27 -15.56
N PRO A 460 22.55 -1.66 -16.37
CA PRO A 460 23.07 -0.83 -17.46
C PRO A 460 22.00 -0.41 -18.47
N LEU A 461 21.04 -1.30 -18.77
CA LEU A 461 19.91 -1.00 -19.64
C LEU A 461 19.03 0.13 -19.08
N ALA A 462 18.68 0.08 -17.79
CA ALA A 462 17.90 1.15 -17.17
C ALA A 462 18.66 2.47 -17.15
N VAL A 463 19.97 2.43 -16.89
CA VAL A 463 20.84 3.63 -16.96
C VAL A 463 20.85 4.21 -18.37
N GLU A 464 21.01 3.39 -19.41
CA GLU A 464 20.99 3.82 -20.80
C GLU A 464 19.65 4.47 -21.16
N VAL A 465 18.54 3.76 -20.89
CA VAL A 465 17.18 4.20 -21.22
C VAL A 465 16.85 5.52 -20.53
N LEU A 466 17.09 5.62 -19.22
CA LEU A 466 16.77 6.84 -18.48
C LEU A 466 17.71 8.01 -18.79
N SER A 467 18.96 7.73 -19.18
CA SER A 467 19.91 8.79 -19.56
C SER A 467 19.61 9.39 -20.93
N ASN A 468 19.23 8.54 -21.90
CA ASN A 468 19.30 8.89 -23.31
C ASN A 468 17.92 8.92 -24.00
N HIS A 469 16.91 8.25 -23.44
CA HIS A 469 15.62 8.02 -24.12
C HIS A 469 14.42 8.54 -23.32
N ILE A 470 14.62 9.61 -22.56
CA ILE A 470 13.55 10.34 -21.87
C ILE A 470 13.31 11.68 -22.54
N LYS A 471 12.04 12.00 -22.79
CA LYS A 471 11.58 13.32 -23.21
C LYS A 471 11.78 14.32 -22.08
N LYS A 472 12.66 15.30 -22.30
CA LYS A 472 12.86 16.42 -21.38
C LYS A 472 11.75 17.45 -21.58
N LEU A 473 10.96 17.68 -20.53
CA LEU A 473 9.99 18.78 -20.50
C LEU A 473 10.66 20.09 -20.09
N ALA A 474 10.10 21.20 -20.54
CA ALA A 474 10.54 22.53 -20.13
C ALA A 474 10.44 22.70 -18.61
N HIS A 475 11.47 23.32 -18.02
CA HIS A 475 11.46 23.68 -16.61
C HIS A 475 10.33 24.69 -16.33
N VAL A 476 9.64 24.51 -15.21
CA VAL A 476 8.65 25.47 -14.70
C VAL A 476 9.16 25.99 -13.37
N SER A 477 9.38 27.30 -13.32
CA SER A 477 9.78 28.00 -12.09
C SER A 477 8.71 27.86 -11.02
N SER A 478 9.13 27.72 -9.76
CA SER A 478 8.19 27.74 -8.63
C SER A 478 7.42 29.06 -8.61
N PRO A 479 6.10 29.03 -8.38
CA PRO A 479 5.30 30.24 -8.32
C PRO A 479 5.70 31.09 -7.11
N GLU A 480 5.50 32.40 -7.20
CA GLU A 480 5.66 33.29 -6.04
C GLU A 480 4.59 32.98 -5.00
N THR A 481 5.02 32.77 -3.76
CA THR A 481 4.12 32.37 -2.67
C THR A 481 4.34 33.16 -1.39
N ARG A 482 3.26 33.37 -0.64
CA ARG A 482 3.31 33.91 0.73
C ARG A 482 2.59 32.96 1.68
N LYS A 483 3.23 32.57 2.79
CA LYS A 483 2.59 31.70 3.80
C LYS A 483 1.26 32.29 4.28
N LYS A 484 0.22 31.46 4.34
CA LYS A 484 -1.04 31.81 4.99
C LYS A 484 -0.86 31.79 6.51
N ARG A 485 -1.68 32.58 7.19
CA ARG A 485 -1.77 32.66 8.66
C ARG A 485 -3.22 32.86 9.04
N THR A 486 -4.07 31.93 8.62
CA THR A 486 -5.49 32.03 8.88
C THR A 486 -5.71 31.80 10.39
N PRO A 487 -6.48 32.67 11.09
CA PRO A 487 -6.81 32.49 12.50
C PRO A 487 -7.40 31.10 12.81
N LEU A 488 -7.17 30.59 14.03
CA LEU A 488 -7.56 29.22 14.43
C LEU A 488 -9.07 29.00 14.52
N ASP A 489 -9.87 30.06 14.69
CA ASP A 489 -11.33 30.00 14.63
C ASP A 489 -11.84 29.54 13.26
N CYS A 490 -11.06 29.75 12.20
CA CYS A 490 -11.33 29.28 10.84
C CYS A 490 -10.78 27.86 10.57
N LEU A 491 -10.19 27.16 11.56
CA LEU A 491 -9.48 25.90 11.36
C LEU A 491 -10.33 24.86 10.63
N LEU A 492 -11.58 24.66 11.07
CA LEU A 492 -12.45 23.67 10.45
C LEU A 492 -12.69 23.94 8.97
N SER A 493 -12.89 25.20 8.59
CA SER A 493 -13.04 25.58 7.18
C SER A 493 -11.76 25.31 6.38
N VAL A 494 -10.59 25.61 6.95
CA VAL A 494 -9.30 25.29 6.33
C VAL A 494 -9.11 23.78 6.16
N LEU A 495 -9.44 22.98 7.18
CA LEU A 495 -9.37 21.52 7.10
C LEU A 495 -10.32 20.97 6.03
N LEU A 496 -11.57 21.41 6.00
CA LEU A 496 -12.54 20.99 4.98
C LEU A 496 -12.07 21.36 3.57
N SER A 497 -11.43 22.53 3.39
CA SER A 497 -10.78 22.87 2.12
C SER A 497 -9.64 21.92 1.78
N GLY A 498 -8.77 21.59 2.73
CA GLY A 498 -7.68 20.65 2.53
C GLY A 498 -8.14 19.23 2.20
N THR A 499 -9.29 18.79 2.72
CA THR A 499 -9.87 17.47 2.40
C THR A 499 -10.40 17.36 0.97
N THR A 500 -10.74 18.48 0.34
CA THR A 500 -11.10 18.52 -1.10
C THR A 500 -9.88 18.51 -2.02
N GLY A 501 -8.67 18.65 -1.46
CA GLY A 501 -7.38 18.77 -2.15
C GLY A 501 -6.92 17.53 -2.95
N SER A 502 -7.80 16.57 -3.20
CA SER A 502 -7.59 15.50 -4.19
C SER A 502 -7.58 15.99 -5.65
N GLY A 503 -7.54 17.32 -5.88
CA GLY A 503 -7.46 17.98 -7.20
C GLY A 503 -6.30 17.51 -8.08
N ILE A 504 -5.27 16.90 -7.48
CA ILE A 504 -4.17 16.23 -8.19
C ILE A 504 -4.71 15.14 -9.14
N GLY A 505 -5.82 14.46 -8.82
CA GLY A 505 -6.35 13.40 -9.69
C GLY A 505 -6.72 13.92 -11.09
N GLY A 506 -7.47 15.03 -11.15
CA GLY A 506 -7.91 15.62 -12.42
C GLY A 506 -6.77 16.30 -13.18
N SER A 507 -5.87 17.01 -12.49
CA SER A 507 -4.71 17.63 -13.14
C SER A 507 -3.67 16.61 -13.60
N THR A 508 -3.44 15.54 -12.85
CA THR A 508 -2.54 14.44 -13.25
C THR A 508 -3.08 13.72 -14.48
N LEU A 509 -4.40 13.44 -14.53
CA LEU A 509 -5.03 12.86 -15.70
C LEU A 509 -4.88 13.76 -16.93
N ALA A 510 -5.16 15.05 -16.78
CA ALA A 510 -5.01 16.03 -17.86
C ALA A 510 -3.56 16.13 -18.33
N LEU A 511 -2.61 16.08 -17.40
CA LEU A 511 -1.18 16.10 -17.69
C LEU A 511 -0.76 14.85 -18.48
N SER A 512 -1.16 13.66 -18.03
CA SER A 512 -0.91 12.41 -18.76
C SER A 512 -1.54 12.40 -20.15
N ALA A 513 -2.75 12.95 -20.32
CA ALA A 513 -3.38 13.12 -21.63
C ALA A 513 -2.56 14.07 -22.53
N ALA A 514 -2.17 15.24 -22.02
CA ALA A 514 -1.35 16.20 -22.75
C ALA A 514 -0.01 15.59 -23.20
N ILE A 515 0.66 14.84 -22.33
CA ILE A 515 1.92 14.15 -22.65
C ILE A 515 1.70 13.08 -23.72
N ALA A 516 0.69 12.23 -23.57
CA ALA A 516 0.38 11.16 -24.53
C ALA A 516 0.10 11.70 -25.94
N HIS A 517 -0.53 12.87 -26.03
CA HIS A 517 -0.82 13.57 -27.29
C HIS A 517 0.30 14.51 -27.76
N GLY A 518 1.44 14.58 -27.06
CA GLY A 518 2.56 15.44 -27.44
C GLY A 518 2.28 16.94 -27.36
N LYS A 519 1.34 17.37 -26.50
CA LYS A 519 0.94 18.78 -26.31
C LYS A 519 1.84 19.44 -25.26
N ASP A 520 3.03 19.86 -25.67
CA ASP A 520 4.05 20.39 -24.76
C ASP A 520 3.65 21.70 -24.07
N ASP A 521 2.91 22.57 -24.75
CA ASP A 521 2.38 23.80 -24.15
C ASP A 521 1.39 23.51 -23.01
N LEU A 522 0.45 22.58 -23.23
CA LEU A 522 -0.48 22.14 -22.21
C LEU A 522 0.24 21.42 -21.07
N THR A 523 1.27 20.63 -21.38
CA THR A 523 2.09 19.93 -20.38
C THR A 523 2.79 20.93 -19.45
N ARG A 524 3.38 21.99 -20.01
CA ARG A 524 4.02 23.08 -19.24
C ARG A 524 3.01 23.79 -18.34
N GLU A 525 1.86 24.20 -18.89
CA GLU A 525 0.82 24.90 -18.13
C GLU A 525 0.18 24.03 -17.04
N LEU A 526 -0.09 22.75 -17.31
CA LEU A 526 -0.65 21.81 -16.34
C LEU A 526 0.35 21.43 -15.24
N THR A 527 1.64 21.44 -15.56
CA THR A 527 2.71 21.33 -14.58
C THR A 527 2.65 22.52 -13.63
N LEU A 528 2.66 23.75 -14.15
CA LEU A 528 2.52 24.97 -13.34
C LEU A 528 1.25 24.93 -12.48
N TYR A 529 0.10 24.59 -13.08
CA TYR A 529 -1.17 24.43 -12.37
C TYR A 529 -1.04 23.46 -11.19
N SER A 530 -0.41 22.31 -11.40
CA SER A 530 -0.26 21.30 -10.35
C SER A 530 0.65 21.77 -9.22
N GLN A 531 1.70 22.54 -9.53
CA GLN A 531 2.55 23.17 -8.51
C GLN A 531 1.78 24.19 -7.68
N GLU A 532 1.05 25.08 -8.35
CA GLU A 532 0.23 26.09 -7.71
C GLU A 532 -0.82 25.46 -6.80
N ASP A 533 -1.48 24.39 -7.24
CA ASP A 533 -2.53 23.71 -6.49
C ASP A 533 -1.97 23.04 -5.22
N VAL A 534 -0.82 22.35 -5.33
CA VAL A 534 -0.12 21.74 -4.17
C VAL A 534 0.29 22.79 -3.14
N LEU A 535 0.76 23.96 -3.58
CA LEU A 535 1.20 25.04 -2.69
C LEU A 535 0.03 25.84 -2.10
N SER A 536 -1.11 25.88 -2.79
CA SER A 536 -2.26 26.73 -2.42
C SER A 536 -2.86 26.43 -1.05
N PHE A 537 -2.64 25.23 -0.50
CA PHE A 537 -3.09 24.92 0.85
C PHE A 537 -2.34 25.74 1.91
N LYS A 538 -1.00 25.79 1.82
CA LYS A 538 -0.13 26.44 2.82
C LYS A 538 0.15 27.91 2.49
N HIS A 539 -0.01 28.28 1.22
CA HIS A 539 0.39 29.58 0.72
C HIS A 539 -0.71 30.28 -0.06
N ASN A 540 -0.73 31.60 0.00
CA ASN A 540 -1.34 32.43 -1.02
C ASN A 540 -0.45 32.34 -2.26
N VAL A 541 -1.00 31.76 -3.31
CA VAL A 541 -0.34 31.56 -4.60
C VAL A 541 -0.97 32.53 -5.59
N ASN A 542 -0.15 33.34 -6.25
CA ASN A 542 -0.61 34.13 -7.37
C ASN A 542 -0.75 33.20 -8.58
N ARG A 543 -1.98 32.80 -8.91
CA ARG A 543 -2.23 31.83 -9.99
C ARG A 543 -1.85 32.43 -11.34
N GLN A 544 -0.87 31.82 -11.99
CA GLN A 544 -0.37 32.17 -13.32
C GLN A 544 -0.85 31.19 -14.38
N ALA A 545 -1.10 29.93 -14.01
CA ALA A 545 -1.59 28.91 -14.94
C ALA A 545 -2.97 29.30 -15.50
N MET A 546 -3.05 29.38 -16.83
CA MET A 546 -4.30 29.75 -17.53
C MET A 546 -5.12 28.54 -17.96
N VAL A 547 -4.56 27.33 -17.82
CA VAL A 547 -5.20 26.07 -18.22
C VAL A 547 -6.16 25.56 -17.16
N ARG A 548 -7.23 24.89 -17.59
CA ARG A 548 -8.14 24.14 -16.72
C ARG A 548 -8.08 22.65 -17.06
N PRO A 549 -7.73 21.77 -16.09
CA PRO A 549 -7.62 20.33 -16.36
C PRO A 549 -8.83 19.69 -17.04
N TRP A 550 -10.05 20.11 -16.67
CA TRP A 550 -11.28 19.56 -17.25
C TRP A 550 -11.51 19.96 -18.71
N GLU A 551 -11.01 21.12 -19.15
CA GLU A 551 -11.09 21.55 -20.56
C GLU A 551 -10.16 20.68 -21.40
N VAL A 552 -8.95 20.41 -20.90
CA VAL A 552 -7.99 19.50 -21.54
C VAL A 552 -8.55 18.09 -21.65
N LEU A 553 -9.15 17.55 -20.58
CA LEU A 553 -9.75 16.21 -20.62
C LEU A 553 -10.99 16.13 -21.51
N LYS A 554 -11.67 17.25 -21.76
CA LYS A 554 -12.77 17.31 -22.74
C LYS A 554 -12.24 17.29 -24.17
N GLU A 555 -11.07 17.89 -24.41
CA GLU A 555 -10.40 17.94 -25.72
C GLU A 555 -9.65 16.65 -26.06
N LEU A 556 -8.88 16.11 -25.13
CA LEU A 556 -7.94 14.99 -25.34
C LEU A 556 -8.42 13.66 -24.78
N GLU A 557 -9.62 13.65 -24.18
CA GLU A 557 -10.17 12.51 -23.46
C GLU A 557 -9.30 12.06 -22.27
N SER A 558 -9.79 11.10 -21.48
CA SER A 558 -8.99 10.52 -20.38
C SER A 558 -8.11 9.38 -20.91
N PRO A 559 -6.86 9.22 -20.43
CA PRO A 559 -6.01 8.12 -20.87
C PRO A 559 -6.67 6.76 -20.62
N ALA A 560 -6.91 6.02 -21.72
CA ALA A 560 -7.72 4.80 -21.70
C ALA A 560 -7.20 3.71 -20.75
N TRP A 561 -5.88 3.67 -20.51
CA TRP A 561 -5.23 2.70 -19.62
C TRP A 561 -5.33 3.07 -18.13
N PHE A 562 -5.58 4.34 -17.77
CA PHE A 562 -5.45 4.81 -16.37
C PHE A 562 -6.51 4.22 -15.43
N GLY A 563 -7.72 3.99 -15.94
CA GLY A 563 -8.84 3.47 -15.16
C GLY A 563 -8.98 1.94 -15.19
N VAL A 564 -8.10 1.24 -15.89
CA VAL A 564 -8.22 -0.22 -16.06
C VAL A 564 -7.65 -0.90 -14.82
N ASN A 565 -8.46 -1.73 -14.16
CA ASN A 565 -8.04 -2.54 -13.02
C ASN A 565 -8.31 -4.01 -13.32
N PRO A 566 -7.44 -4.65 -14.13
CA PRO A 566 -7.69 -6.01 -14.60
C PRO A 566 -7.76 -6.98 -13.42
N GLN A 567 -8.76 -7.86 -13.43
CA GLN A 567 -8.92 -8.92 -12.43
C GLN A 567 -8.59 -10.30 -13.00
N LYS A 568 -8.51 -10.40 -14.32
CA LYS A 568 -8.16 -11.60 -15.10
C LYS A 568 -7.50 -11.18 -16.41
N LEU A 569 -6.75 -12.10 -17.04
CA LEU A 569 -6.03 -11.79 -18.28
C LEU A 569 -6.94 -11.33 -19.44
N SER A 570 -8.20 -11.77 -19.48
CA SER A 570 -9.15 -11.33 -20.51
C SER A 570 -9.57 -9.86 -20.39
N ASP A 571 -9.29 -9.22 -19.26
CA ASP A 571 -9.59 -7.79 -19.05
C ASP A 571 -8.55 -6.88 -19.72
N PHE A 572 -7.39 -7.44 -20.12
CA PHE A 572 -6.39 -6.74 -20.92
C PHE A 572 -6.87 -6.68 -22.37
N GLN A 573 -7.38 -5.51 -22.73
CA GLN A 573 -7.83 -5.21 -24.10
C GLN A 573 -6.91 -4.16 -24.72
N ILE A 574 -6.72 -4.27 -26.03
CA ILE A 574 -6.02 -3.24 -26.80
C ILE A 574 -6.77 -1.92 -26.61
N VAL A 575 -6.03 -0.86 -26.32
CA VAL A 575 -6.55 0.50 -26.20
C VAL A 575 -6.12 1.32 -27.41
N ASP A 576 -7.06 2.06 -27.97
CA ASP A 576 -6.78 3.03 -29.03
C ASP A 576 -6.52 4.40 -28.39
N TYR A 577 -5.28 4.60 -27.91
CA TYR A 577 -4.85 5.84 -27.28
C TYR A 577 -3.38 6.11 -27.65
N PRO A 578 -2.93 7.37 -27.81
CA PRO A 578 -1.54 7.66 -28.13
C PRO A 578 -0.59 7.53 -26.93
N GLY A 579 0.71 7.69 -27.18
CA GLY A 579 1.77 7.66 -26.17
C GLY A 579 2.38 6.29 -25.91
N THR A 580 3.54 6.29 -25.25
CA THR A 580 4.34 5.09 -24.96
C THR A 580 3.68 4.14 -23.95
N VAL A 581 2.89 4.64 -23.00
CA VAL A 581 2.14 3.79 -22.07
C VAL A 581 1.14 2.90 -22.83
N SER A 582 0.37 3.48 -23.75
CA SER A 582 -0.56 2.74 -24.60
C SER A 582 0.16 1.73 -25.49
N LYS A 583 1.31 2.10 -26.07
CA LYS A 583 2.14 1.17 -26.87
C LYS A 583 2.60 -0.03 -26.05
N CYS A 584 3.14 0.20 -24.84
CA CYS A 584 3.57 -0.87 -23.95
C CYS A 584 2.39 -1.75 -23.50
N TRP A 585 1.26 -1.12 -23.15
CA TRP A 585 0.02 -1.82 -22.82
C TRP A 585 -0.41 -2.74 -23.96
N ASN A 586 -0.47 -2.22 -25.19
CA ASN A 586 -0.88 -2.99 -26.37
C ASN A 586 0.10 -4.10 -26.73
N HIS A 587 1.41 -3.87 -26.52
CA HIS A 587 2.43 -4.91 -26.64
C HIS A 587 2.16 -6.06 -25.67
N VAL A 588 1.94 -5.74 -24.38
CA VAL A 588 1.63 -6.72 -23.34
C VAL A 588 0.32 -7.45 -23.65
N CYS A 589 -0.74 -6.76 -24.09
CA CYS A 589 -1.99 -7.38 -24.54
C CYS A 589 -1.76 -8.39 -25.68
N SER A 590 -0.91 -8.05 -26.65
CA SER A 590 -0.57 -8.94 -27.77
C SER A 590 0.20 -10.19 -27.28
N ARG A 591 1.12 -10.01 -26.33
CA ARG A 591 1.85 -11.11 -25.67
C ARG A 591 0.91 -12.03 -24.89
N ILE A 592 -0.04 -11.46 -24.13
CA ILE A 592 -1.08 -12.22 -23.42
C ILE A 592 -1.91 -13.03 -24.41
N ALA A 593 -2.38 -12.43 -25.51
CA ALA A 593 -3.20 -13.12 -26.51
C ALA A 593 -2.44 -14.32 -27.12
N SER A 594 -1.16 -14.13 -27.47
CA SER A 594 -0.29 -15.20 -27.97
C SER A 594 -0.11 -16.33 -26.95
N ALA A 595 0.20 -15.99 -25.71
CA ALA A 595 0.38 -16.97 -24.63
C ALA A 595 -0.92 -17.72 -24.31
N MET A 596 -2.06 -17.02 -24.28
CA MET A 596 -3.36 -17.62 -24.00
C MET A 596 -3.78 -18.62 -25.08
N SER A 597 -3.53 -18.33 -26.36
CA SER A 597 -3.76 -19.29 -27.45
C SER A 597 -2.95 -20.60 -27.25
N SER A 598 -1.68 -20.47 -26.84
CA SER A 598 -0.84 -21.63 -26.49
C SER A 598 -1.33 -22.36 -25.22
N LEU A 599 -1.79 -21.64 -24.21
CA LEU A 599 -2.30 -22.24 -22.97
C LEU A 599 -3.65 -22.92 -23.18
N GLU A 600 -4.53 -22.38 -24.03
CA GLU A 600 -5.83 -22.96 -24.35
C GLU A 600 -5.72 -24.25 -25.16
N THR A 601 -4.74 -24.32 -26.07
CA THR A 601 -4.45 -25.56 -26.82
C THR A 601 -3.85 -26.66 -25.95
N THR A 602 -3.17 -26.31 -24.86
CA THR A 602 -2.55 -27.26 -23.90
C THR A 602 -3.43 -27.57 -22.69
N ARG A 603 -4.48 -26.77 -22.47
CA ARG A 603 -5.49 -27.00 -21.43
C ARG A 603 -6.31 -28.23 -21.77
N LYS A 604 -6.20 -29.24 -20.91
CA LYS A 604 -7.03 -30.43 -21.04
C LYS A 604 -8.43 -30.17 -20.44
N PRO A 605 -9.50 -30.74 -21.02
CA PRO A 605 -10.82 -30.66 -20.43
C PRO A 605 -10.85 -31.36 -19.07
N LEU A 606 -11.70 -30.88 -18.15
CA LEU A 606 -11.86 -31.48 -16.81
C LEU A 606 -12.14 -32.99 -16.87
N SER A 607 -12.76 -33.46 -17.95
CA SER A 607 -13.02 -34.89 -18.20
C SER A 607 -11.76 -35.73 -18.36
N GLU A 608 -10.66 -35.18 -18.88
CA GLU A 608 -9.37 -35.90 -19.02
C GLU A 608 -8.62 -36.03 -17.70
N PHE A 609 -8.97 -35.21 -16.71
CA PHE A 609 -8.48 -35.36 -15.34
C PHE A 609 -9.34 -36.31 -14.49
N ARG A 610 -10.49 -36.76 -15.02
CA ARG A 610 -11.23 -37.86 -14.42
C ARG A 610 -10.41 -39.14 -14.60
N GLY A 611 -9.80 -39.62 -13.52
CA GLY A 611 -8.99 -40.84 -13.52
C GLY A 611 -7.47 -40.63 -13.50
N LEU A 612 -6.95 -39.40 -13.66
CA LEU A 612 -5.53 -39.08 -13.39
C LEU A 612 -5.14 -39.24 -11.91
N ILE A 613 -6.18 -39.36 -11.09
CA ILE A 613 -6.14 -39.65 -9.69
C ILE A 613 -6.93 -40.97 -9.55
N PRO A 614 -6.27 -42.15 -9.59
CA PRO A 614 -6.97 -43.43 -9.57
C PRO A 614 -7.71 -43.57 -8.24
N ILE A 615 -9.04 -43.48 -8.30
CA ILE A 615 -9.90 -43.76 -7.17
C ILE A 615 -10.00 -45.28 -7.08
N PRO A 616 -9.72 -45.89 -5.92
CA PRO A 616 -10.02 -47.31 -5.72
C PRO A 616 -11.49 -47.56 -6.02
N LYS A 617 -11.78 -48.58 -6.85
CA LYS A 617 -13.17 -49.02 -7.12
C LYS A 617 -13.96 -49.28 -5.84
N THR A 618 -13.25 -49.60 -4.76
CA THR A 618 -13.77 -49.60 -3.39
C THR A 618 -12.67 -49.07 -2.46
N PHE A 619 -13.03 -48.21 -1.51
CA PHE A 619 -12.15 -47.88 -0.39
C PHE A 619 -12.91 -48.13 0.91
N SER A 620 -12.22 -48.69 1.89
CA SER A 620 -12.80 -49.02 3.18
C SER A 620 -13.05 -47.75 4.00
N ARG A 621 -14.06 -47.80 4.86
CA ARG A 621 -14.30 -46.77 5.90
C ARG A 621 -13.03 -46.48 6.72
N LYS A 622 -12.22 -47.52 6.95
CA LYS A 622 -10.92 -47.42 7.66
C LYS A 622 -9.89 -46.59 6.89
N GLN A 623 -9.83 -46.73 5.56
CA GLN A 623 -8.97 -45.91 4.70
C GLN A 623 -9.41 -44.45 4.68
N PHE A 624 -10.72 -44.17 4.56
CA PHE A 624 -11.24 -42.80 4.65
C PHE A 624 -10.90 -42.13 5.97
N ILE A 625 -11.12 -42.82 7.10
CA ILE A 625 -10.79 -42.31 8.43
C ILE A 625 -9.29 -42.04 8.58
N ARG A 626 -8.43 -42.94 8.07
CA ARG A 626 -6.97 -42.75 8.06
C ARG A 626 -6.58 -41.48 7.30
N ILE A 627 -7.07 -41.31 6.07
CA ILE A 627 -6.79 -40.13 5.22
C ILE A 627 -7.21 -38.84 5.93
N TYR A 628 -8.40 -38.86 6.54
CA TYR A 628 -8.94 -37.74 7.29
C TYR A 628 -8.10 -37.38 8.53
N GLU A 629 -7.65 -38.38 9.31
CA GLU A 629 -6.81 -38.17 10.50
C GLU A 629 -5.39 -37.68 10.16
N THR A 630 -4.78 -38.18 9.07
CA THR A 630 -3.49 -37.69 8.58
C THR A 630 -3.58 -36.22 8.15
N TYR A 631 -4.64 -35.86 7.44
CA TYR A 631 -4.92 -34.48 7.05
C TYR A 631 -5.12 -33.56 8.26
N LYS A 632 -5.90 -34.01 9.25
CA LYS A 632 -6.13 -33.27 10.51
C LYS A 632 -4.83 -33.00 11.28
N LYS A 633 -3.92 -33.97 11.36
CA LYS A 633 -2.59 -33.79 11.98
C LYS A 633 -1.76 -32.73 11.26
N TYR A 634 -1.77 -32.72 9.93
CA TYR A 634 -1.07 -31.71 9.14
C TYR A 634 -1.61 -30.30 9.37
N CYS A 635 -2.94 -30.13 9.37
CA CYS A 635 -3.56 -28.85 9.70
C CYS A 635 -3.12 -28.35 11.09
N SER A 636 -2.96 -29.26 12.06
CA SER A 636 -2.42 -28.91 13.39
C SER A 636 -0.98 -28.41 13.32
N TYR A 637 -0.10 -29.00 12.51
CA TYR A 637 1.28 -28.55 12.35
C TYR A 637 1.37 -27.18 11.67
N VAL A 638 0.62 -26.96 10.60
CA VAL A 638 0.51 -25.65 9.93
C VAL A 638 -0.01 -24.59 10.90
N THR A 639 -1.03 -24.91 11.69
CA THR A 639 -1.59 -24.00 12.69
C THR A 639 -0.57 -23.65 13.78
N THR A 640 0.22 -24.63 14.23
CA THR A 640 1.26 -24.42 15.25
C THR A 640 2.37 -23.52 14.73
N ALA A 641 2.75 -23.67 13.46
CA ALA A 641 3.78 -22.85 12.84
C ALA A 641 3.33 -21.40 12.58
N ILE A 642 2.08 -21.22 12.16
CA ILE A 642 1.46 -19.89 12.05
C ILE A 642 1.42 -19.19 13.42
N ALA A 643 1.22 -19.94 14.51
CA ALA A 643 1.13 -19.39 15.86
C ALA A 643 2.49 -19.00 16.46
N SER A 644 3.60 -19.66 16.10
CA SER A 644 4.88 -19.49 16.80
C SER A 644 5.83 -18.44 16.20
N LYS A 645 5.63 -17.99 14.94
CA LYS A 645 6.46 -16.98 14.25
C LYS A 645 7.98 -17.26 14.26
N ASP A 646 8.37 -18.54 14.21
CA ASP A 646 9.75 -19.00 14.35
C ASP A 646 10.22 -19.70 13.07
N GLU A 647 11.49 -19.53 12.66
CA GLU A 647 12.09 -20.14 11.46
C GLU A 647 12.03 -21.67 11.50
N ASP A 648 12.19 -22.27 12.69
CA ASP A 648 12.04 -23.72 12.88
C ASP A 648 10.61 -24.20 12.66
N ALA A 649 9.63 -23.31 12.75
CA ALA A 649 8.23 -23.63 12.50
C ALA A 649 7.92 -23.63 10.99
N LEU A 650 8.54 -22.73 10.23
CA LEU A 650 8.50 -22.73 8.76
C LEU A 650 9.20 -23.98 8.20
N ASN A 651 10.36 -24.34 8.73
CA ASN A 651 11.03 -25.61 8.41
C ASN A 651 10.16 -26.82 8.76
N ARG A 652 9.39 -26.78 9.85
CA ARG A 652 8.40 -27.83 10.19
C ARG A 652 7.21 -27.87 9.23
N VAL A 653 6.78 -26.75 8.64
CA VAL A 653 5.74 -26.74 7.58
C VAL A 653 6.28 -27.30 6.27
N ILE A 654 7.49 -26.92 5.88
CA ILE A 654 8.18 -27.48 4.70
C ILE A 654 8.34 -28.99 4.88
N LYS A 655 8.85 -29.43 6.03
CA LYS A 655 9.02 -30.85 6.38
C LYS A 655 7.68 -31.58 6.53
N ALA A 656 6.62 -30.94 7.03
CA ALA A 656 5.27 -31.52 7.11
C ALA A 656 4.60 -31.64 5.72
N THR A 657 4.90 -30.70 4.82
CA THR A 657 4.48 -30.73 3.41
C THR A 657 5.19 -31.87 2.68
N GLU A 658 6.50 -32.03 2.91
CA GLU A 658 7.31 -33.17 2.44
C GLU A 658 6.82 -34.50 3.05
N MET A 659 6.51 -34.53 4.36
CA MET A 659 6.02 -35.73 5.05
C MET A 659 4.60 -36.14 4.64
N ILE A 660 3.73 -35.22 4.24
CA ILE A 660 2.45 -35.58 3.58
C ILE A 660 2.74 -36.23 2.23
N GLY A 661 3.65 -35.65 1.44
CA GLY A 661 4.07 -36.22 0.16
C GLY A 661 4.70 -37.61 0.32
N MET A 662 5.39 -37.88 1.43
CA MET A 662 6.03 -39.17 1.73
C MET A 662 5.13 -40.16 2.50
N GLY A 663 4.14 -39.69 3.26
CA GLY A 663 3.34 -40.49 4.19
C GLY A 663 1.92 -40.83 3.71
N MET A 664 1.46 -40.20 2.63
CA MET A 664 0.23 -40.58 1.94
C MET A 664 0.59 -41.27 0.63
N SER A 665 0.06 -42.47 0.40
CA SER A 665 0.13 -43.07 -0.94
C SER A 665 -0.57 -42.14 -1.94
N GLU A 666 -0.18 -42.17 -3.21
CA GLU A 666 -0.84 -41.40 -4.28
C GLU A 666 -2.37 -41.57 -4.26
N THR A 667 -2.84 -42.78 -3.93
CA THR A 667 -4.26 -43.16 -3.75
C THR A 667 -4.98 -42.46 -2.57
N ASP A 668 -4.26 -42.07 -1.53
CA ASP A 668 -4.83 -41.41 -0.34
C ASP A 668 -4.99 -39.90 -0.60
N VAL A 669 -3.99 -39.29 -1.26
CA VAL A 669 -4.04 -37.89 -1.73
C VAL A 669 -5.15 -37.73 -2.77
N ALA A 670 -5.27 -38.72 -3.63
CA ALA A 670 -6.29 -38.87 -4.64
C ALA A 670 -7.73 -38.79 -4.12
N LEU A 671 -8.00 -39.62 -3.11
CA LEU A 671 -9.29 -39.69 -2.43
C LEU A 671 -9.60 -38.38 -1.70
N ALA A 672 -8.63 -37.80 -0.99
CA ALA A 672 -8.79 -36.52 -0.29
C ALA A 672 -9.21 -35.38 -1.24
N TRP A 673 -8.61 -35.31 -2.44
CA TRP A 673 -8.98 -34.35 -3.46
C TRP A 673 -10.41 -34.55 -3.97
N HIS A 674 -10.81 -35.79 -4.29
CA HIS A 674 -12.15 -36.09 -4.80
C HIS A 674 -13.25 -35.78 -3.78
N ILE A 675 -13.03 -36.12 -2.51
CA ILE A 675 -13.97 -35.82 -1.41
C ILE A 675 -14.20 -34.32 -1.28
N ALA A 676 -13.18 -33.48 -1.51
CA ALA A 676 -13.28 -32.03 -1.43
C ALA A 676 -14.06 -31.38 -2.60
N HIS A 677 -14.24 -32.08 -3.73
CA HIS A 677 -14.74 -31.50 -4.99
C HIS A 677 -16.04 -32.15 -5.54
N LEU A 678 -16.64 -33.09 -4.82
CA LEU A 678 -17.90 -33.76 -5.21
C LEU A 678 -19.15 -32.86 -5.00
N GLY A 679 -19.38 -31.93 -5.92
CA GLY A 679 -20.66 -31.23 -6.04
C GLY A 679 -20.64 -30.04 -7.00
N ASN A 680 -21.46 -30.09 -8.07
CA ASN A 680 -21.58 -29.08 -9.13
C ASN A 680 -22.10 -27.67 -8.70
N LYS A 681 -22.21 -27.41 -7.39
CA LYS A 681 -22.38 -26.07 -6.82
C LYS A 681 -21.52 -26.04 -5.57
N GLY A 682 -20.39 -25.34 -5.62
CA GLY A 682 -19.32 -25.33 -4.61
C GLY A 682 -19.73 -24.88 -3.20
N ILE A 683 -20.48 -25.73 -2.49
CA ILE A 683 -20.79 -25.62 -1.06
C ILE A 683 -20.30 -26.87 -0.30
N GLY A 684 -19.87 -27.93 -1.00
CA GLY A 684 -19.36 -29.17 -0.40
C GLY A 684 -17.89 -29.19 0.01
N ALA A 685 -17.12 -28.13 -0.24
CA ALA A 685 -15.68 -28.06 0.08
C ALA A 685 -15.38 -27.71 1.55
N PHE A 686 -16.39 -27.74 2.42
CA PHE A 686 -16.34 -27.07 3.72
C PHE A 686 -15.69 -27.87 4.86
N PRO A 687 -15.89 -29.20 5.02
CA PRO A 687 -15.33 -29.95 6.16
C PRO A 687 -13.82 -30.23 6.03
N ILE A 688 -13.28 -30.19 4.81
CA ILE A 688 -11.84 -30.32 4.54
C ILE A 688 -11.14 -28.96 4.68
N HIS A 689 -11.84 -27.85 4.44
CA HIS A 689 -11.21 -26.55 4.59
C HIS A 689 -11.20 -25.99 6.00
N LEU A 690 -12.14 -26.33 6.87
CA LEU A 690 -12.26 -25.55 8.10
C LEU A 690 -12.69 -26.40 9.32
N GLY A 691 -11.73 -26.62 10.22
CA GLY A 691 -11.97 -26.44 11.65
C GLY A 691 -12.36 -24.98 11.91
N ILE A 692 -13.51 -24.56 11.37
CA ILE A 692 -13.88 -23.16 11.18
C ILE A 692 -14.05 -22.46 12.51
N ASN A 693 -14.56 -23.13 13.54
CA ASN A 693 -14.73 -22.47 14.83
C ASN A 693 -13.40 -22.28 15.56
N GLN A 694 -12.38 -23.09 15.28
CA GLN A 694 -11.03 -22.90 15.81
C GLN A 694 -10.24 -21.89 14.96
N LEU A 695 -10.40 -21.88 13.65
CA LEU A 695 -9.85 -20.86 12.76
C LEU A 695 -10.51 -19.49 13.02
N ILE A 696 -11.82 -19.42 13.25
CA ILE A 696 -12.59 -18.22 13.62
C ILE A 696 -12.17 -17.72 15.01
N ARG A 697 -11.88 -18.62 15.97
CA ARG A 697 -11.30 -18.25 17.28
C ARG A 697 -9.83 -17.83 17.23
N LEU A 698 -9.02 -18.39 16.32
CA LEU A 698 -7.62 -18.02 16.08
C LEU A 698 -7.46 -16.78 15.17
N LEU A 699 -8.52 -16.39 14.46
CA LEU A 699 -8.62 -15.19 13.61
C LEU A 699 -9.43 -14.07 14.29
N GLY A 700 -9.68 -14.15 15.60
CA GLY A 700 -10.21 -13.04 16.41
C GLY A 700 -11.74 -12.85 16.43
N HIS A 701 -12.55 -13.85 16.08
CA HIS A 701 -14.03 -13.74 16.10
C HIS A 701 -14.65 -14.59 17.24
N PRO A 702 -15.03 -14.01 18.39
CA PRO A 702 -15.49 -14.78 19.55
C PRO A 702 -16.98 -15.19 19.56
N GLU A 703 -17.85 -14.61 18.72
CA GLU A 703 -19.31 -14.71 18.93
C GLU A 703 -20.12 -15.61 17.99
N ILE A 704 -19.48 -16.30 17.04
CA ILE A 704 -20.20 -17.32 16.25
C ILE A 704 -20.10 -18.67 16.96
N ASN A 705 -21.01 -18.92 17.90
CA ASN A 705 -21.21 -20.24 18.47
C ASN A 705 -21.99 -21.12 17.48
N VAL A 706 -21.27 -21.77 16.57
CA VAL A 706 -21.77 -23.03 16.00
C VAL A 706 -21.50 -24.13 17.04
N PRO A 707 -22.46 -25.03 17.35
CA PRO A 707 -22.35 -25.98 18.45
C PRO A 707 -21.05 -26.79 18.39
N ILE A 708 -20.30 -26.80 19.50
CA ILE A 708 -19.02 -27.49 19.63
C ILE A 708 -19.24 -28.86 20.28
N LEU A 709 -18.68 -29.90 19.66
CA LEU A 709 -18.50 -31.23 20.26
C LEU A 709 -17.62 -31.13 21.52
N LYS A 710 -18.20 -31.34 22.71
CA LYS A 710 -17.42 -31.53 23.95
C LYS A 710 -16.98 -32.99 24.05
N LEU A 711 -15.68 -33.21 24.18
CA LEU A 711 -15.10 -34.46 24.68
C LEU A 711 -15.35 -34.52 26.20
N VAL A 712 -16.08 -35.53 26.66
CA VAL A 712 -16.18 -35.86 28.09
C VAL A 712 -14.99 -36.77 28.42
N THR A 713 -14.07 -36.28 29.22
CA THR A 713 -12.71 -36.82 29.41
C THR A 713 -12.59 -37.91 30.49
N ASN A 714 -13.69 -38.48 30.98
CA ASN A 714 -13.64 -39.36 32.16
C ASN A 714 -13.99 -40.84 31.88
N ASN A 715 -13.74 -41.36 30.68
CA ASN A 715 -13.89 -42.79 30.39
C ASN A 715 -12.61 -43.36 29.75
N PRO A 716 -12.13 -44.56 30.17
CA PRO A 716 -10.89 -45.14 29.66
C PRO A 716 -10.98 -45.68 28.23
N ASP A 717 -12.15 -45.59 27.59
CA ASP A 717 -12.37 -45.78 26.16
C ASP A 717 -13.04 -44.53 25.57
N PRO A 718 -12.44 -43.82 24.60
CA PRO A 718 -13.01 -42.61 24.03
C PRO A 718 -14.10 -42.98 23.02
N GLN A 719 -15.28 -43.40 23.49
CA GLN A 719 -16.47 -43.46 22.65
C GLN A 719 -17.17 -42.10 22.62
N LEU A 720 -17.14 -41.46 21.44
CA LEU A 720 -17.99 -40.33 21.10
C LEU A 720 -19.45 -40.79 21.05
N THR A 721 -20.23 -40.49 22.09
CA THR A 721 -21.69 -40.63 22.07
C THR A 721 -22.35 -39.27 21.90
N LEU A 722 -23.02 -39.09 20.75
CA LEU A 722 -23.89 -37.94 20.46
C LEU A 722 -25.33 -38.32 20.87
N LYS A 723 -25.81 -37.80 22.00
CA LYS A 723 -27.24 -37.84 22.30
C LYS A 723 -27.97 -36.89 21.34
N GLY A 724 -28.79 -37.44 20.43
CA GLY A 724 -29.81 -36.68 19.70
C GLY A 724 -29.76 -36.71 18.17
N PHE A 725 -28.78 -37.35 17.53
CA PHE A 725 -28.73 -37.43 16.05
C PHE A 725 -28.18 -38.76 15.55
N GLU A 726 -29.01 -39.80 15.58
CA GLU A 726 -28.61 -41.15 15.13
C GLU A 726 -28.71 -41.41 13.62
N ASN A 727 -29.03 -40.44 12.74
CA ASN A 727 -29.32 -40.79 11.33
C ASN A 727 -28.80 -39.86 10.22
N THR A 728 -28.20 -38.71 10.51
CA THR A 728 -27.90 -37.71 9.46
C THR A 728 -26.50 -37.85 8.85
N TYR A 729 -25.50 -38.28 9.64
CA TYR A 729 -24.12 -38.43 9.18
C TYR A 729 -23.92 -39.68 8.32
N GLN A 730 -24.55 -40.79 8.73
CA GLN A 730 -24.59 -42.04 7.97
C GLN A 730 -25.24 -41.81 6.60
N LYS A 731 -26.36 -41.07 6.57
CA LYS A 731 -27.08 -40.73 5.35
C LYS A 731 -26.26 -39.85 4.41
N ASN A 732 -25.50 -38.88 4.92
CA ASN A 732 -24.64 -38.02 4.08
C ASN A 732 -23.39 -38.73 3.57
N ILE A 733 -22.76 -39.57 4.39
CA ILE A 733 -21.66 -40.45 3.96
C ILE A 733 -22.16 -41.44 2.89
N ASP A 734 -23.33 -42.05 3.10
CA ASP A 734 -23.94 -42.97 2.14
C ASP A 734 -24.39 -42.25 0.86
N ILE A 735 -24.85 -41.00 0.92
CA ILE A 735 -25.17 -40.17 -0.26
C ILE A 735 -23.90 -39.82 -1.03
N CYS A 736 -22.81 -39.45 -0.36
CA CYS A 736 -21.52 -39.17 -0.99
C CYS A 736 -20.93 -40.43 -1.62
N LEU A 737 -20.98 -41.58 -0.94
CA LEU A 737 -20.55 -42.88 -1.45
C LEU A 737 -21.43 -43.32 -2.63
N ARG A 738 -22.77 -43.23 -2.54
CA ARG A 738 -23.67 -43.55 -3.66
C ARG A 738 -23.45 -42.66 -4.88
N LYS A 739 -23.12 -41.38 -4.68
CA LYS A 739 -22.79 -40.46 -5.79
C LYS A 739 -21.40 -40.71 -6.41
N LEU A 740 -20.45 -41.22 -5.62
CA LEU A 740 -19.11 -41.60 -6.08
C LEU A 740 -19.12 -42.87 -6.94
N PHE A 741 -20.05 -43.79 -6.68
CA PHE A 741 -20.12 -45.11 -7.32
C PHE A 741 -21.29 -45.29 -8.30
N ALA A 742 -22.08 -44.24 -8.56
CA ALA A 742 -23.18 -44.25 -9.54
C ALA A 742 -22.89 -43.43 -10.82
N ALA A 743 -21.62 -43.12 -11.09
CA ALA A 743 -21.16 -42.45 -12.31
C ALA A 743 -20.36 -43.40 -13.19
#